data_AF-A0AAE6G8G7-F1
#
_entry.id   AF-A0AAE6G8G7-F1
#
_cell.length_a   1.000
_cell.length_b   1.000
_cell.length_c   1.000
_cell.angle_alpha   90.00
_cell.angle_beta   90.00
_cell.angle_gamma   90.00
#
_symmetry.space_group_name_H-M   'P 1'
#
loop_
_entity.id
_entity.type
_entity.pdbx_description
1 polymer ?
#
loop_
_entity_poly.entity_id
_entity_poly.type
_entity_poly.pdbx_seq_one_letter_code
_entity_poly.pdbx_strand_id
1 'polypeptide(L)'
;MWGHVNRNQVLNPITQAARCPAGYTEQKLLGTNQQDYGLHLCYRPHVPGVPSEYRFGGAHGHIESAATKNPATGAASCPNGFEQTQVLGTHNVDYPLYFCMARASHWDFGGFIGTRNGGEPVLNPATDAATCPDGYTRTQVLGTGAVDQPLHLCARPNWDGTEPALDFGGLWGFVNDTAVNNPYTNAQTCPAGFTAQKVLGTTGQDHDLHVCYRPHVPGTGPTLPFGGLWGHVEGTQVPNPVTAAASCPKGFTPKQVLGTSGVDAALYLCEPHSDALEFGGAFGYFNNGVLSPNPATGAASCPFGYTQTQVLGTWGTDWDVHICQRPAREGSTPLYDFGGMWGHVNRSQVVNPITHAARCPAGYTEQQLLGTNQRDYGLYLCYRPHVPGRIPENRFGGMHGHVERLPVANPATGTTACPPGAVEAQVLGTHGMDYSLHYCMTRAPKWDFGGVFGYLNGGSPVSNPATGAPSCPGGYVQTQVLGSSTMDAPLFLCSRPNWDNAEPALDFGGMWGIVNAAWVNNPYTNGQSCPAGFAALRILGTARQDSDLHVCYRHHAPGTVPPYPFGGMWGYVNDAPVSNPTTSTASCPTGFIPRQILGTAHIDHPVYFCELPAKSLDFGGAFGFVHNGTLSPNPATGAASCPEGYTKTQAYGTHGRDWSVHFCHRPSLEGEAPLYDFGGMWGYVNNTLVRNPITSGANCPAGYTDQLLLGTSRLDHELHVCYRQHVANSPAAARFGGMYGYVEQAPVPNPATVTTECPSGFEQTQVLGTHNIDYPLYFCMARAPHWDFGGFIGTRNGGEPVPNPVTNAATCPDGYTRTQVLGTSAVDQPLYLCTRPNWGDADPALDFGGMWGYADGVAVNNPYTNAQTCPAGFIAQKVLGTTGQDYDLHACYRPHVPGQASPYAFAGLWGHVEGAQTPNPTTGATSCPRGFAPTRVLGTQGTDYPLYFCELLQTKFAPRLRFDGSARGYPMSAQDFYDAAVVNPQQGIIQNTDATTLGTGTIPTYYQLIECGQQVRIKYWWFYGYQSTCDDFGNGAHHGDWEDVTVTLSEDKTTIAAVTFSMHGKSYTRLASRGGFQVENGTHPVVYVGKNSHAAHYKQGGSGVTDNCLPWEEYRNNSTGTHLDSWLNLVSLDTGAEPWIMADRINNFAWGYNGVNTHPTRSGPSCRMNAANWSANVPTWWHSQCKAGDRDDGTTCHSACRSGYTDMGLTCTNWSITSLHTYGQNIYRYDYTLPTSDRGLLIGDPR
;
A
#
# COMPACT_ATOMS: atom_id res chain seq x y z
N MET A 1 -7.90 29.23 -15.03
CA MET A 1 -6.72 30.12 -14.87
C MET A 1 -7.19 31.55 -15.07
N TRP A 2 -6.44 32.54 -14.59
CA TRP A 2 -6.68 33.96 -14.88
C TRP A 2 -5.34 34.71 -14.97
N GLY A 3 -5.33 35.89 -15.61
CA GLY A 3 -4.09 36.60 -15.92
C GLY A 3 -4.35 37.88 -16.72
N HIS A 4 -3.45 38.25 -17.63
CA HIS A 4 -3.60 39.42 -18.48
C HIS A 4 -3.34 39.09 -19.96
N VAL A 5 -4.12 39.69 -20.86
CA VAL A 5 -3.92 39.61 -22.31
C VAL A 5 -3.95 41.04 -22.85
N ASN A 6 -2.90 41.46 -23.56
CA ASN A 6 -2.75 42.82 -24.10
C ASN A 6 -2.91 43.93 -23.03
N ARG A 7 -2.33 43.74 -21.84
CA ARG A 7 -2.46 44.64 -20.67
C ARG A 7 -3.85 44.74 -20.05
N ASN A 8 -4.84 44.04 -20.60
CA ASN A 8 -6.17 43.95 -20.02
C ASN A 8 -6.26 42.72 -19.12
N GLN A 9 -6.82 42.90 -17.93
CA GLN A 9 -7.01 41.81 -16.98
C GLN A 9 -8.09 40.85 -17.51
N VAL A 10 -7.72 39.60 -17.70
CA VAL A 10 -8.64 38.53 -18.08
C VAL A 10 -9.12 37.86 -16.81
N LEU A 11 -10.41 38.05 -16.51
CA LEU A 11 -11.05 37.50 -15.32
C LEU A 11 -11.19 35.99 -15.43
N ASN A 12 -11.20 35.30 -14.28
CA ASN A 12 -11.51 33.89 -14.26
C ASN A 12 -12.97 33.71 -14.76
N PRO A 13 -13.22 32.91 -15.82
CA PRO A 13 -14.55 32.80 -16.42
C PRO A 13 -15.62 32.21 -15.47
N ILE A 14 -15.20 31.52 -14.41
CA ILE A 14 -16.12 30.94 -13.41
C ILE A 14 -16.51 31.97 -12.35
N THR A 15 -15.54 32.73 -11.82
CA THR A 15 -15.82 33.71 -10.75
C THR A 15 -16.16 35.09 -11.28
N GLN A 16 -15.94 35.33 -12.58
CA GLN A 16 -16.01 36.66 -13.21
C GLN A 16 -15.19 37.71 -12.43
N ALA A 17 -14.09 37.27 -11.80
CA ALA A 17 -13.23 38.10 -10.96
C ALA A 17 -11.77 37.64 -11.07
N ALA A 18 -10.84 38.51 -10.68
CA ALA A 18 -9.41 38.21 -10.60
C ALA A 18 -9.07 37.43 -9.32
N ARG A 19 -9.74 36.29 -9.13
CA ARG A 19 -9.56 35.39 -7.98
C ARG A 19 -10.06 33.99 -8.30
N CYS A 20 -9.52 33.00 -7.60
CA CYS A 20 -9.98 31.62 -7.70
C CYS A 20 -11.38 31.42 -7.11
N PRO A 21 -12.14 30.40 -7.57
CA PRO A 21 -13.39 29.97 -6.94
C PRO A 21 -13.18 29.59 -5.47
N ALA A 22 -14.22 29.73 -4.65
CA ALA A 22 -14.17 29.29 -3.25
C ALA A 22 -13.80 27.79 -3.16
N GLY A 23 -12.84 27.43 -2.32
CA GLY A 23 -12.33 26.06 -2.17
C GLY A 23 -11.22 25.66 -3.14
N TYR A 24 -10.75 26.58 -4.01
CA TYR A 24 -9.57 26.38 -4.86
C TYR A 24 -8.41 27.24 -4.34
N THR A 25 -7.23 26.64 -4.30
CA THR A 25 -5.96 27.31 -3.98
C THR A 25 -5.42 28.00 -5.22
N GLU A 26 -4.88 29.19 -5.03
CA GLU A 26 -4.25 29.96 -6.10
C GLU A 26 -2.73 29.73 -6.09
N GLN A 27 -2.16 29.45 -7.26
CA GLN A 27 -0.71 29.42 -7.50
C GLN A 27 -0.35 30.34 -8.66
N LYS A 28 0.56 31.28 -8.40
CA LYS A 28 1.21 32.06 -9.46
C LYS A 28 2.24 31.16 -10.15
N LEU A 29 2.18 31.08 -11.48
CA LEU A 29 3.05 30.21 -12.28
C LEU A 29 4.11 30.99 -13.07
N LEU A 30 3.84 32.25 -13.41
CA LEU A 30 4.70 33.15 -14.18
C LEU A 30 4.51 34.62 -13.74
N GLY A 31 5.52 35.48 -14.00
CA GLY A 31 5.45 36.95 -13.92
C GLY A 31 6.47 37.61 -12.96
N THR A 32 6.86 38.85 -13.23
CA THR A 32 7.79 39.67 -12.42
C THR A 32 7.09 40.92 -11.86
N ASN A 33 7.55 41.49 -10.75
CA ASN A 33 6.88 42.64 -10.12
C ASN A 33 6.91 43.95 -10.95
N GLN A 34 7.68 44.02 -12.04
CA GLN A 34 7.92 45.27 -12.78
C GLN A 34 7.94 45.17 -14.32
N GLN A 35 7.88 43.98 -14.93
CA GLN A 35 7.93 43.82 -16.40
C GLN A 35 6.85 42.91 -17.00
N ASP A 36 6.49 41.81 -16.31
CA ASP A 36 5.54 40.81 -16.84
C ASP A 36 4.30 40.64 -15.97
N TYR A 37 3.13 40.59 -16.60
CA TYR A 37 1.86 40.30 -15.92
C TYR A 37 1.79 38.85 -15.44
N GLY A 38 1.21 38.63 -14.25
CA GLY A 38 1.13 37.29 -13.63
C GLY A 38 0.13 36.35 -14.31
N LEU A 39 0.50 35.07 -14.43
CA LEU A 39 -0.40 33.97 -14.79
C LEU A 39 -0.70 33.12 -13.55
N HIS A 40 -1.99 32.93 -13.25
CA HIS A 40 -2.45 32.29 -12.03
C HIS A 40 -3.29 31.04 -12.33
N LEU A 41 -2.90 29.91 -11.71
CA LEU A 41 -3.62 28.65 -11.74
C LEU A 41 -4.43 28.48 -10.46
N CYS A 42 -5.70 28.18 -10.63
CA CYS A 42 -6.58 27.77 -9.55
C CYS A 42 -6.64 26.25 -9.54
N TYR A 43 -6.20 25.63 -8.45
CA TYR A 43 -6.17 24.18 -8.30
C TYR A 43 -6.77 23.76 -6.96
N ARG A 44 -7.12 22.48 -6.83
CA ARG A 44 -7.50 21.85 -5.57
C ARG A 44 -7.01 20.40 -5.59
N PRO A 45 -6.75 19.76 -4.44
CA PRO A 45 -6.42 18.34 -4.41
C PRO A 45 -7.49 17.51 -5.12
N HIS A 46 -7.07 16.65 -6.04
CA HIS A 46 -7.94 15.63 -6.63
C HIS A 46 -8.28 14.62 -5.52
N VAL A 47 -9.55 14.26 -5.41
CA VAL A 47 -9.95 13.37 -4.33
C VAL A 47 -9.77 11.90 -4.81
N PRO A 48 -9.31 10.94 -3.98
CA PRO A 48 -8.93 9.60 -4.44
C PRO A 48 -10.10 8.68 -4.86
N GLY A 49 -10.22 8.31 -6.14
CA GLY A 49 -11.25 7.37 -6.64
C GLY A 49 -12.34 7.95 -7.54
N VAL A 50 -12.15 9.17 -8.05
CA VAL A 50 -12.96 9.70 -9.15
C VAL A 50 -12.17 9.72 -10.44
N PRO A 51 -12.75 9.24 -11.56
CA PRO A 51 -12.10 9.35 -12.84
C PRO A 51 -12.08 10.82 -13.25
N SER A 52 -10.90 11.43 -13.25
CA SER A 52 -10.66 12.61 -14.09
C SER A 52 -10.41 12.12 -15.50
N GLU A 53 -11.12 12.68 -16.49
CA GLU A 53 -10.91 12.40 -17.93
C GLU A 53 -9.43 12.61 -18.34
N TYR A 54 -8.74 13.49 -17.60
CA TYR A 54 -7.29 13.65 -17.63
C TYR A 54 -6.75 13.76 -16.20
N ARG A 55 -5.97 12.80 -15.71
CA ARG A 55 -5.33 12.92 -14.39
C ARG A 55 -4.24 13.99 -14.45
N PHE A 56 -4.48 15.17 -13.88
CA PHE A 56 -3.54 16.31 -13.84
C PHE A 56 -2.77 16.34 -12.50
N GLY A 57 -1.47 16.11 -12.55
CA GLY A 57 -0.55 16.04 -11.41
C GLY A 57 0.03 17.39 -10.97
N GLY A 58 -0.62 18.49 -11.34
CA GLY A 58 -0.19 19.86 -11.04
C GLY A 58 0.63 20.52 -12.15
N ALA A 59 1.11 21.73 -11.89
CA ALA A 59 1.95 22.50 -12.80
C ALA A 59 3.06 23.22 -12.05
N HIS A 60 4.17 23.46 -12.75
CA HIS A 60 5.25 24.31 -12.26
C HIS A 60 5.84 25.17 -13.39
N GLY A 61 6.37 26.32 -13.03
CA GLY A 61 6.92 27.34 -13.92
C GLY A 61 8.04 28.11 -13.22
N HIS A 62 8.17 29.41 -13.49
CA HIS A 62 9.20 30.26 -12.87
C HIS A 62 8.67 31.63 -12.47
N ILE A 63 9.08 32.11 -11.30
CA ILE A 63 8.84 33.49 -10.82
C ILE A 63 10.20 34.08 -10.48
N GLU A 64 10.52 35.25 -11.07
CA GLU A 64 11.77 35.97 -10.77
C GLU A 64 13.03 35.09 -10.87
N SER A 65 13.13 34.25 -11.92
CA SER A 65 14.21 33.26 -12.15
C SER A 65 14.21 32.02 -11.25
N ALA A 66 13.32 31.93 -10.24
CA ALA A 66 13.21 30.78 -9.37
C ALA A 66 12.09 29.83 -9.82
N ALA A 67 12.37 28.53 -9.88
CA ALA A 67 11.37 27.52 -10.21
C ALA A 67 10.26 27.49 -9.15
N THR A 68 9.00 27.53 -9.59
CA THR A 68 7.86 27.37 -8.69
C THR A 68 7.68 25.90 -8.34
N LYS A 69 7.23 25.60 -7.12
CA LYS A 69 6.99 24.22 -6.67
C LYS A 69 5.67 23.72 -7.24
N ASN A 70 5.65 22.49 -7.73
CA ASN A 70 4.42 21.77 -7.97
C ASN A 70 3.78 21.44 -6.60
N PRO A 71 2.52 21.86 -6.34
CA PRO A 71 1.85 21.60 -5.08
C PRO A 71 1.73 20.11 -4.71
N ALA A 72 1.76 19.22 -5.69
CA ALA A 72 1.62 17.78 -5.48
C ALA A 72 2.92 17.10 -4.99
N THR A 73 4.10 17.68 -5.26
CA THR A 73 5.40 17.11 -4.90
C THR A 73 6.20 17.97 -3.93
N GLY A 74 5.81 19.24 -3.76
CA GLY A 74 6.60 20.22 -3.00
C GLY A 74 7.91 20.62 -3.68
N ALA A 75 8.15 20.18 -4.93
CA ALA A 75 9.35 20.42 -5.73
C ALA A 75 8.98 20.82 -7.17
N ALA A 76 9.95 21.30 -7.96
CA ALA A 76 9.75 21.61 -9.39
C ALA A 76 9.76 20.34 -10.25
N SER A 77 8.87 19.39 -9.94
CA SER A 77 8.78 18.07 -10.58
C SER A 77 7.34 17.54 -10.59
N CYS A 78 7.06 16.56 -11.44
CA CYS A 78 5.78 15.84 -11.48
C CYS A 78 5.71 14.69 -10.47
N PRO A 79 4.51 14.32 -9.97
CA PRO A 79 4.30 13.13 -9.14
C PRO A 79 4.65 11.84 -9.87
N ASN A 80 4.98 10.77 -9.13
CA ASN A 80 5.20 9.45 -9.72
C ASN A 80 3.97 8.99 -10.52
N GLY A 81 4.19 8.54 -11.78
CA GLY A 81 3.12 8.14 -12.70
C GLY A 81 2.56 9.28 -13.59
N PHE A 82 3.10 10.50 -13.51
CA PHE A 82 2.70 11.65 -14.32
C PHE A 82 3.91 12.21 -15.10
N GLU A 83 3.73 12.50 -16.39
CA GLU A 83 4.79 13.04 -17.27
C GLU A 83 4.69 14.58 -17.40
N GLN A 84 5.84 15.26 -17.52
CA GLN A 84 5.90 16.71 -17.69
C GLN A 84 5.70 17.08 -19.17
N THR A 85 4.73 17.97 -19.43
CA THR A 85 4.47 18.53 -20.76
C THR A 85 4.74 20.02 -20.73
N GLN A 86 5.71 20.50 -21.52
CA GLN A 86 5.97 21.93 -21.64
C GLN A 86 4.86 22.57 -22.48
N VAL A 87 4.16 23.54 -21.89
CA VAL A 87 3.01 24.24 -22.51
C VAL A 87 3.34 25.67 -22.90
N LEU A 88 4.43 26.25 -22.38
CA LEU A 88 4.92 27.59 -22.73
C LEU A 88 6.43 27.69 -22.53
N GLY A 89 7.08 28.64 -23.23
CA GLY A 89 8.50 29.01 -23.07
C GLY A 89 9.40 28.49 -24.19
N THR A 90 10.44 29.24 -24.52
CA THR A 90 11.47 28.88 -25.52
C THR A 90 12.86 29.07 -24.90
N HIS A 91 13.81 28.21 -25.26
CA HIS A 91 15.17 28.28 -24.71
C HIS A 91 15.75 29.69 -24.91
N ASN A 92 16.09 30.36 -23.81
CA ASN A 92 16.75 31.67 -23.74
C ASN A 92 15.92 32.94 -24.03
N VAL A 93 14.58 32.85 -24.11
CA VAL A 93 13.71 34.03 -24.31
C VAL A 93 12.64 34.14 -23.23
N ASP A 94 11.91 33.05 -22.97
CA ASP A 94 10.86 32.99 -21.95
C ASP A 94 11.08 31.80 -21.02
N TYR A 95 10.79 31.95 -19.73
CA TYR A 95 10.88 30.83 -18.79
C TYR A 95 9.83 29.74 -19.10
N PRO A 96 10.19 28.46 -19.03
CA PRO A 96 9.29 27.38 -19.38
C PRO A 96 8.22 27.12 -18.31
N LEU A 97 7.02 26.76 -18.78
CA LEU A 97 5.87 26.31 -17.99
C LEU A 97 5.54 24.85 -18.31
N TYR A 98 5.38 24.03 -17.29
CA TYR A 98 5.14 22.58 -17.40
C TYR A 98 3.85 22.14 -16.71
N PHE A 99 3.08 21.28 -17.38
CA PHE A 99 1.90 20.58 -16.86
C PHE A 99 2.21 19.10 -16.64
N CYS A 100 1.74 18.52 -15.53
CA CYS A 100 1.92 17.11 -15.22
C CYS A 100 0.65 16.32 -15.56
N MET A 101 0.73 15.30 -16.41
CA MET A 101 -0.44 14.54 -16.87
C MET A 101 -0.21 13.02 -16.73
N ALA A 102 -1.22 12.25 -16.33
CA ALA A 102 -1.19 10.78 -16.35
C ALA A 102 -1.85 10.20 -17.61
N ARG A 103 -1.45 8.98 -18.01
CA ARG A 103 -1.97 8.23 -19.17
C ARG A 103 -2.65 6.92 -18.74
N ALA A 104 -3.58 6.39 -19.55
CA ALA A 104 -4.25 5.10 -19.30
C ALA A 104 -3.24 3.96 -19.30
N SER A 105 -3.46 2.94 -18.48
CA SER A 105 -2.54 1.79 -18.41
C SER A 105 -2.64 0.90 -19.66
N HIS A 106 -3.83 0.75 -20.25
CA HIS A 106 -4.11 0.09 -21.52
C HIS A 106 -5.55 0.42 -22.01
N TRP A 107 -5.95 -0.08 -23.19
CA TRP A 107 -7.29 0.10 -23.77
C TRP A 107 -7.96 -1.25 -24.06
N ASP A 108 -9.26 -1.35 -23.80
CA ASP A 108 -10.04 -2.57 -24.01
C ASP A 108 -10.52 -2.66 -25.47
N PHE A 109 -10.42 -3.86 -26.03
CA PHE A 109 -10.96 -4.19 -27.35
C PHE A 109 -12.40 -4.68 -27.24
N GLY A 110 -13.31 -4.01 -27.94
CA GLY A 110 -14.75 -4.34 -27.93
C GLY A 110 -15.27 -4.89 -29.24
N GLY A 111 -14.41 -5.25 -30.20
CA GLY A 111 -14.83 -5.75 -31.51
C GLY A 111 -14.88 -4.69 -32.62
N PHE A 112 -15.35 -5.12 -33.79
CA PHE A 112 -15.56 -4.26 -34.97
C PHE A 112 -17.03 -4.29 -35.40
N ILE A 113 -17.48 -3.17 -35.98
CA ILE A 113 -18.76 -3.07 -36.69
C ILE A 113 -18.56 -2.35 -38.02
N GLY A 114 -19.37 -2.66 -39.01
CA GLY A 114 -19.24 -2.05 -40.34
C GLY A 114 -20.11 -2.76 -41.36
N THR A 115 -19.82 -2.50 -42.63
CA THR A 115 -20.47 -3.14 -43.77
C THR A 115 -19.41 -3.73 -44.67
N ARG A 116 -19.62 -4.95 -45.17
CA ARG A 116 -18.77 -5.55 -46.21
C ARG A 116 -19.27 -5.09 -47.58
N ASN A 117 -18.36 -5.13 -48.56
CA ASN A 117 -18.69 -4.85 -49.95
C ASN A 117 -19.81 -5.80 -50.42
N GLY A 118 -20.94 -5.24 -50.89
CA GLY A 118 -22.19 -5.98 -51.17
C GLY A 118 -23.35 -5.72 -50.19
N GLY A 119 -23.13 -4.98 -49.09
CA GLY A 119 -24.18 -4.55 -48.15
C GLY A 119 -24.38 -5.45 -46.93
N GLU A 120 -23.59 -6.52 -46.79
CA GLU A 120 -23.64 -7.44 -45.65
C GLU A 120 -23.09 -6.79 -44.37
N PRO A 121 -23.82 -6.80 -43.24
CA PRO A 121 -23.35 -6.18 -42.00
C PRO A 121 -22.25 -7.01 -41.32
N VAL A 122 -21.25 -6.33 -40.78
CA VAL A 122 -20.29 -6.89 -39.82
C VAL A 122 -20.89 -6.71 -38.43
N LEU A 123 -21.37 -7.81 -37.84
CA LEU A 123 -21.91 -7.82 -36.48
C LEU A 123 -20.78 -7.94 -35.46
N ASN A 124 -20.93 -7.23 -34.34
CA ASN A 124 -19.99 -7.30 -33.23
C ASN A 124 -20.17 -8.63 -32.47
N PRO A 125 -19.12 -9.42 -32.25
CA PRO A 125 -19.23 -10.71 -31.57
C PRO A 125 -19.70 -10.65 -30.11
N ALA A 126 -19.54 -9.50 -29.44
CA ALA A 126 -19.96 -9.34 -28.05
C ALA A 126 -21.44 -8.95 -27.90
N THR A 127 -22.07 -8.40 -28.94
CA THR A 127 -23.47 -7.96 -28.91
C THR A 127 -24.37 -8.71 -29.89
N ASP A 128 -23.78 -9.51 -30.79
CA ASP A 128 -24.44 -10.12 -31.95
C ASP A 128 -25.23 -9.11 -32.81
N ALA A 129 -24.84 -7.83 -32.78
CA ALA A 129 -25.50 -6.73 -33.47
C ALA A 129 -24.50 -5.74 -34.07
N ALA A 130 -24.96 -4.84 -34.94
CA ALA A 130 -24.16 -3.74 -35.49
C ALA A 130 -23.98 -2.58 -34.47
N THR A 131 -23.75 -2.90 -33.20
CA THR A 131 -23.58 -1.96 -32.08
C THR A 131 -22.35 -2.34 -31.25
N CYS A 132 -21.71 -1.35 -30.62
CA CYS A 132 -20.63 -1.59 -29.67
C CYS A 132 -21.17 -2.11 -28.32
N PRO A 133 -20.37 -2.85 -27.54
CA PRO A 133 -20.74 -3.23 -26.17
C PRO A 133 -20.92 -2.01 -25.27
N ASP A 134 -21.70 -2.16 -24.20
CA ASP A 134 -21.97 -1.07 -23.27
C ASP A 134 -20.67 -0.51 -22.67
N GLY A 135 -20.52 0.82 -22.70
CA GLY A 135 -19.32 1.53 -22.27
C GLY A 135 -18.19 1.61 -23.31
N TYR A 136 -18.36 1.05 -24.52
CA TYR A 136 -17.38 1.16 -25.61
C TYR A 136 -17.74 2.27 -26.60
N THR A 137 -16.72 3.03 -27.02
CA THR A 137 -16.89 4.10 -28.01
C THR A 137 -16.73 3.57 -29.42
N ARG A 138 -17.64 3.97 -30.32
CA ARG A 138 -17.58 3.69 -31.75
C ARG A 138 -16.70 4.73 -32.44
N THR A 139 -15.62 4.30 -33.09
CA THR A 139 -14.74 5.17 -33.89
C THR A 139 -14.58 4.62 -35.29
N GLN A 140 -14.82 5.43 -36.32
CA GLN A 140 -14.55 5.03 -37.70
C GLN A 140 -13.04 5.10 -37.97
N VAL A 141 -12.46 3.99 -38.42
CA VAL A 141 -11.01 3.83 -38.58
C VAL A 141 -10.60 3.61 -40.04
N LEU A 142 -11.56 3.23 -40.90
CA LEU A 142 -11.35 3.06 -42.34
C LEU A 142 -12.66 3.31 -43.11
N GLY A 143 -12.56 3.75 -44.36
CA GLY A 143 -13.67 3.78 -45.32
C GLY A 143 -13.76 5.07 -46.14
N THR A 144 -14.08 4.96 -47.44
CA THR A 144 -14.21 6.11 -48.36
C THR A 144 -15.52 6.09 -49.15
N GLY A 145 -16.40 5.11 -48.91
CA GLY A 145 -17.70 4.97 -49.58
C GLY A 145 -17.62 4.55 -51.06
N ALA A 146 -16.45 4.66 -51.70
CA ALA A 146 -16.21 4.30 -53.11
C ALA A 146 -15.16 3.19 -53.32
N VAL A 147 -14.27 2.96 -52.35
CA VAL A 147 -13.19 1.95 -52.41
C VAL A 147 -13.33 0.98 -51.23
N ASP A 148 -13.24 1.51 -50.01
CA ASP A 148 -13.45 0.75 -48.77
C ASP A 148 -14.79 1.10 -48.12
N GLN A 149 -15.53 0.09 -47.68
CA GLN A 149 -16.73 0.30 -46.86
C GLN A 149 -16.37 0.79 -45.45
N PRO A 150 -17.27 1.51 -44.75
CA PRO A 150 -17.00 2.01 -43.41
C PRO A 150 -16.73 0.89 -42.38
N LEU A 151 -15.52 0.88 -41.81
CA LEU A 151 -15.14 0.02 -40.70
C LEU A 151 -14.99 0.86 -39.41
N HIS A 152 -15.63 0.41 -38.34
CA HIS A 152 -15.59 1.06 -37.04
C HIS A 152 -15.04 0.12 -35.98
N LEU A 153 -14.15 0.66 -35.17
CA LEU A 153 -13.62 0.02 -33.96
C LEU A 153 -14.51 0.37 -32.76
N CYS A 154 -14.81 -0.63 -31.94
CA CYS A 154 -15.35 -0.44 -30.60
C CYS A 154 -14.21 -0.57 -29.58
N ALA A 155 -13.89 0.52 -28.86
CA ALA A 155 -12.84 0.53 -27.85
C ALA A 155 -13.18 1.45 -26.68
N ARG A 156 -12.62 1.18 -25.50
CA ARG A 156 -12.69 2.08 -24.33
C ARG A 156 -11.35 2.11 -23.58
N PRO A 157 -11.01 3.20 -22.90
CA PRO A 157 -9.80 3.24 -22.09
C PRO A 157 -10.01 2.52 -20.74
N ASN A 158 -9.04 1.69 -20.32
CA ASN A 158 -9.11 0.96 -19.05
C ASN A 158 -8.36 1.72 -17.94
N TRP A 159 -9.13 2.29 -17.00
CA TRP A 159 -8.64 3.18 -15.95
C TRP A 159 -8.80 2.64 -14.53
N ASP A 160 -9.55 1.54 -14.35
CA ASP A 160 -10.13 1.08 -13.08
C ASP A 160 -10.09 -0.45 -12.89
N GLY A 161 -9.56 -1.22 -13.85
CA GLY A 161 -9.47 -2.68 -13.75
C GLY A 161 -10.76 -3.42 -14.10
N THR A 162 -11.74 -2.74 -14.71
CA THR A 162 -12.91 -3.41 -15.30
C THR A 162 -12.50 -4.34 -16.43
N GLU A 163 -13.14 -5.51 -16.53
CA GLU A 163 -12.75 -6.53 -17.52
C GLU A 163 -13.29 -6.24 -18.92
N PRO A 164 -12.53 -6.58 -19.98
CA PRO A 164 -12.93 -6.34 -21.37
C PRO A 164 -14.05 -7.27 -21.83
N ALA A 165 -14.80 -6.88 -22.87
CA ALA A 165 -15.85 -7.70 -23.44
C ALA A 165 -15.28 -8.83 -24.33
N LEU A 166 -14.19 -8.54 -25.04
CA LEU A 166 -13.49 -9.49 -25.91
C LEU A 166 -11.98 -9.40 -25.68
N ASP A 167 -11.32 -10.56 -25.74
CA ASP A 167 -9.86 -10.60 -25.86
C ASP A 167 -9.46 -10.38 -27.31
N PHE A 168 -8.51 -9.47 -27.55
CA PHE A 168 -7.95 -9.21 -28.88
C PHE A 168 -6.87 -10.23 -29.24
N GLY A 169 -6.93 -10.82 -30.44
CA GLY A 169 -5.99 -11.85 -30.90
C GLY A 169 -5.13 -11.46 -32.11
N GLY A 170 -5.11 -10.19 -32.50
CA GLY A 170 -4.37 -9.68 -33.68
C GLY A 170 -5.21 -9.51 -34.95
N LEU A 171 -4.59 -8.94 -35.96
CA LEU A 171 -5.14 -8.72 -37.31
C LEU A 171 -4.17 -9.22 -38.38
N TRP A 172 -4.69 -9.66 -39.52
CA TRP A 172 -3.89 -9.95 -40.72
C TRP A 172 -4.66 -9.57 -41.98
N GLY A 173 -3.93 -9.18 -43.02
CA GLY A 173 -4.48 -8.62 -44.25
C GLY A 173 -3.43 -8.57 -45.34
N PHE A 174 -3.47 -7.53 -46.18
CA PHE A 174 -2.58 -7.36 -47.33
C PHE A 174 -2.07 -5.92 -47.44
N VAL A 175 -0.77 -5.78 -47.73
CA VAL A 175 -0.14 -4.49 -48.02
C VAL A 175 0.60 -4.63 -49.33
N ASN A 176 0.27 -3.78 -50.32
CA ASN A 176 0.81 -3.85 -51.68
C ASN A 176 0.75 -5.27 -52.28
N ASP A 177 -0.44 -5.87 -52.30
CA ASP A 177 -0.70 -7.26 -52.77
C ASP A 177 0.07 -8.37 -52.03
N THR A 178 0.78 -8.03 -50.94
CA THR A 178 1.57 -8.99 -50.14
C THR A 178 0.84 -9.31 -48.84
N ALA A 179 0.68 -10.60 -48.55
CA ALA A 179 0.07 -11.06 -47.32
C ALA A 179 0.89 -10.60 -46.09
N VAL A 180 0.22 -9.90 -45.17
CA VAL A 180 0.78 -9.52 -43.86
C VAL A 180 0.23 -10.49 -42.82
N ASN A 181 1.11 -11.14 -42.07
CA ASN A 181 0.74 -12.13 -41.06
C ASN A 181 0.26 -11.51 -39.74
N ASN A 182 -0.56 -12.25 -38.99
CA ASN A 182 -0.96 -11.89 -37.64
C ASN A 182 0.29 -11.87 -36.75
N PRO A 183 0.57 -10.76 -36.04
CA PRO A 183 1.77 -10.63 -35.20
C PRO A 183 1.90 -11.67 -34.09
N TYR A 184 0.78 -12.24 -33.61
CA TYR A 184 0.80 -13.18 -32.50
C TYR A 184 1.02 -14.63 -32.91
N THR A 185 0.83 -14.95 -34.19
CA THR A 185 1.05 -16.31 -34.74
C THR A 185 2.13 -16.36 -35.81
N ASN A 186 2.53 -15.20 -36.34
CA ASN A 186 3.38 -15.05 -37.51
C ASN A 186 2.88 -15.86 -38.73
N ALA A 187 1.56 -16.03 -38.84
CA ALA A 187 0.86 -16.67 -39.96
C ALA A 187 -0.49 -15.96 -40.19
N GLN A 188 -1.17 -16.24 -41.31
CA GLN A 188 -2.55 -15.81 -41.56
C GLN A 188 -3.57 -16.67 -40.78
N THR A 189 -3.34 -16.85 -39.49
CA THR A 189 -4.14 -17.71 -38.59
C THR A 189 -4.27 -17.08 -37.20
N CYS A 190 -5.33 -17.45 -36.46
CA CYS A 190 -5.51 -17.01 -35.08
C CYS A 190 -4.68 -17.76 -34.05
N PRO A 191 -4.34 -17.13 -32.91
CA PRO A 191 -3.79 -17.83 -31.76
C PRO A 191 -4.71 -18.96 -31.31
N ALA A 192 -4.15 -19.99 -30.66
CA ALA A 192 -4.94 -21.11 -30.15
C ALA A 192 -6.04 -20.61 -29.20
N GLY A 193 -7.29 -21.02 -29.45
CA GLY A 193 -8.47 -20.58 -28.68
C GLY A 193 -9.10 -19.26 -29.13
N PHE A 194 -8.60 -18.63 -30.20
CA PHE A 194 -9.19 -17.43 -30.80
C PHE A 194 -9.89 -17.76 -32.13
N THR A 195 -10.98 -17.06 -32.41
CA THR A 195 -11.80 -17.19 -33.62
C THR A 195 -11.49 -16.06 -34.60
N ALA A 196 -11.39 -16.40 -35.89
CA ALA A 196 -11.19 -15.44 -36.97
C ALA A 196 -12.52 -14.86 -37.46
N GLN A 197 -12.62 -13.55 -37.61
CA GLN A 197 -13.71 -12.87 -38.31
C GLN A 197 -13.17 -11.99 -39.43
N LYS A 198 -13.70 -12.18 -40.63
CA LYS A 198 -13.46 -11.28 -41.77
C LYS A 198 -14.20 -9.96 -41.53
N VAL A 199 -13.47 -8.85 -41.50
CA VAL A 199 -14.05 -7.51 -41.25
C VAL A 199 -14.10 -6.65 -42.51
N LEU A 200 -13.26 -6.91 -43.52
CA LEU A 200 -13.27 -6.29 -44.86
C LEU A 200 -12.84 -7.29 -45.95
N GLY A 201 -13.04 -6.95 -47.24
CA GLY A 201 -12.58 -7.72 -48.40
C GLY A 201 -13.66 -8.40 -49.25
N THR A 202 -13.40 -8.51 -50.56
CA THR A 202 -14.23 -9.23 -51.55
C THR A 202 -13.33 -9.95 -52.55
N THR A 203 -13.56 -11.26 -52.75
CA THR A 203 -12.76 -12.08 -53.65
C THR A 203 -12.67 -11.46 -55.06
N GLY A 204 -11.49 -10.94 -55.42
CA GLY A 204 -11.19 -10.37 -56.74
C GLY A 204 -11.46 -8.88 -56.93
N GLN A 205 -11.84 -8.13 -55.88
CA GLN A 205 -12.03 -6.67 -55.94
C GLN A 205 -11.38 -5.89 -54.79
N ASP A 206 -11.25 -6.48 -53.60
CA ASP A 206 -10.81 -5.82 -52.35
C ASP A 206 -10.10 -6.85 -51.47
N HIS A 207 -9.04 -6.46 -50.76
CA HIS A 207 -8.26 -7.40 -49.95
C HIS A 207 -8.94 -7.77 -48.64
N ASP A 208 -8.81 -9.04 -48.26
CA ASP A 208 -9.40 -9.56 -47.03
C ASP A 208 -8.64 -9.09 -45.79
N LEU A 209 -9.35 -8.43 -44.86
CA LEU A 209 -8.86 -8.12 -43.52
C LEU A 209 -9.57 -9.02 -42.49
N HIS A 210 -8.79 -9.71 -41.68
CA HIS A 210 -9.29 -10.59 -40.63
C HIS A 210 -8.82 -10.14 -39.24
N VAL A 211 -9.71 -10.25 -38.26
CA VAL A 211 -9.43 -10.03 -36.83
C VAL A 211 -9.59 -11.35 -36.06
N CYS A 212 -8.74 -11.57 -35.06
CA CYS A 212 -8.93 -12.62 -34.08
C CYS A 212 -9.55 -12.08 -32.80
N TYR A 213 -10.53 -12.79 -32.26
CA TYR A 213 -11.08 -12.50 -30.93
C TYR A 213 -11.51 -13.78 -30.21
N ARG A 214 -11.77 -13.66 -28.92
CA ARG A 214 -12.56 -14.63 -28.15
C ARG A 214 -13.36 -13.90 -27.07
N PRO A 215 -14.47 -14.48 -26.57
CA PRO A 215 -15.12 -13.99 -25.36
C PRO A 215 -14.13 -13.96 -24.19
N HIS A 216 -14.15 -12.87 -23.43
CA HIS A 216 -13.31 -12.74 -22.25
C HIS A 216 -13.77 -13.68 -21.12
N VAL A 217 -12.84 -14.17 -20.29
CA VAL A 217 -13.12 -15.09 -19.18
C VAL A 217 -13.05 -14.35 -17.84
N PRO A 218 -14.12 -14.32 -17.04
CA PRO A 218 -14.16 -13.56 -15.79
C PRO A 218 -13.06 -13.95 -14.78
N GLY A 219 -12.38 -12.94 -14.22
CA GLY A 219 -11.30 -13.10 -13.25
C GLY A 219 -9.92 -13.35 -13.86
N THR A 220 -9.76 -13.11 -15.17
CA THR A 220 -8.47 -13.25 -15.87
C THR A 220 -8.12 -11.94 -16.58
N GLY A 221 -6.86 -11.53 -16.61
CA GLY A 221 -6.46 -10.35 -17.39
C GLY A 221 -6.54 -10.62 -18.92
N PRO A 222 -6.71 -9.58 -19.76
CA PRO A 222 -6.66 -9.75 -21.21
C PRO A 222 -5.35 -10.42 -21.64
N THR A 223 -5.46 -11.56 -22.32
CA THR A 223 -4.30 -12.40 -22.68
C THR A 223 -3.27 -11.74 -23.59
N LEU A 224 -3.68 -10.75 -24.39
CA LEU A 224 -2.84 -10.03 -25.36
C LEU A 224 -3.17 -8.53 -25.36
N PRO A 225 -2.17 -7.62 -25.32
CA PRO A 225 -2.44 -6.18 -25.23
C PRO A 225 -2.99 -5.58 -26.53
N PHE A 226 -3.83 -4.55 -26.40
CA PHE A 226 -4.40 -3.80 -27.52
C PHE A 226 -3.99 -2.31 -27.46
N GLY A 227 -3.26 -1.83 -28.49
CA GLY A 227 -2.74 -0.46 -28.55
C GLY A 227 -3.58 0.51 -29.39
N GLY A 228 -4.74 0.06 -29.86
CA GLY A 228 -5.55 0.79 -30.83
C GLY A 228 -5.05 0.66 -32.28
N LEU A 229 -5.71 1.40 -33.17
CA LEU A 229 -5.46 1.37 -34.60
C LEU A 229 -5.94 2.66 -35.25
N TRP A 230 -5.30 3.04 -36.35
CA TRP A 230 -5.59 4.26 -37.10
C TRP A 230 -5.43 4.03 -38.60
N GLY A 231 -6.15 4.80 -39.40
CA GLY A 231 -6.21 4.61 -40.85
C GLY A 231 -6.67 5.87 -41.57
N HIS A 232 -7.37 5.71 -42.70
CA HIS A 232 -7.85 6.82 -43.51
C HIS A 232 -9.35 6.70 -43.77
N VAL A 233 -10.07 7.82 -43.59
CA VAL A 233 -11.48 7.99 -43.92
C VAL A 233 -11.60 9.14 -44.92
N GLU A 234 -12.24 8.88 -46.07
CA GLU A 234 -12.38 9.87 -47.17
C GLU A 234 -11.05 10.53 -47.61
N GLY A 235 -9.95 9.78 -47.58
CA GLY A 235 -8.61 10.28 -47.91
C GLY A 235 -7.95 11.13 -46.82
N THR A 236 -8.63 11.33 -45.69
CA THR A 236 -8.10 12.03 -44.52
C THR A 236 -7.68 11.02 -43.45
N GLN A 237 -6.48 11.21 -42.89
CA GLN A 237 -5.97 10.35 -41.82
C GLN A 237 -6.80 10.56 -40.55
N VAL A 238 -7.36 9.49 -40.00
CA VAL A 238 -8.12 9.51 -38.74
C VAL A 238 -7.23 9.08 -37.58
N PRO A 239 -7.35 9.73 -36.40
CA PRO A 239 -6.47 9.45 -35.27
C PRO A 239 -6.76 8.08 -34.65
N ASN A 240 -5.74 7.48 -34.03
CA ASN A 240 -5.90 6.34 -33.14
C ASN A 240 -6.72 6.81 -31.93
N PRO A 241 -7.88 6.20 -31.61
CA PRO A 241 -8.68 6.59 -30.45
C PRO A 241 -7.90 6.52 -29.14
N VAL A 242 -6.84 5.70 -29.09
CA VAL A 242 -5.96 5.52 -27.91
C VAL A 242 -5.06 6.73 -27.64
N THR A 243 -4.55 7.38 -28.68
CA THR A 243 -3.59 8.51 -28.56
C THR A 243 -4.17 9.84 -29.00
N ALA A 244 -5.38 9.84 -29.56
CA ALA A 244 -6.00 10.97 -30.26
C ALA A 244 -5.11 11.57 -31.38
N ALA A 245 -4.14 10.80 -31.87
CA ALA A 245 -3.24 11.15 -32.96
C ALA A 245 -2.99 9.92 -33.85
N ALA A 246 -2.44 10.10 -35.05
CA ALA A 246 -2.02 8.99 -35.90
C ALA A 246 -0.68 8.40 -35.41
N SER A 247 -0.70 7.87 -34.19
CA SER A 247 0.46 7.34 -33.50
C SER A 247 0.05 6.26 -32.50
N CYS A 248 1.01 5.45 -32.07
CA CYS A 248 0.79 4.43 -31.06
C CYS A 248 1.10 4.93 -29.64
N PRO A 249 0.39 4.38 -28.62
CA PRO A 249 0.70 4.69 -27.23
C PRO A 249 2.12 4.23 -26.87
N LYS A 250 2.69 4.80 -25.80
CA LYS A 250 3.94 4.33 -25.21
C LYS A 250 3.79 2.85 -24.83
N GLY A 251 4.77 2.01 -25.14
CA GLY A 251 4.59 0.56 -25.04
C GLY A 251 4.08 -0.10 -26.33
N PHE A 252 3.82 0.65 -27.42
CA PHE A 252 3.34 0.08 -28.69
C PHE A 252 4.00 0.71 -29.94
N THR A 253 4.12 -0.06 -31.03
CA THR A 253 4.66 0.40 -32.33
C THR A 253 3.65 0.21 -33.47
N PRO A 254 3.58 1.13 -34.46
CA PRO A 254 2.65 1.02 -35.57
C PRO A 254 3.14 -0.03 -36.58
N LYS A 255 2.25 -0.93 -36.98
CA LYS A 255 2.45 -1.87 -38.10
C LYS A 255 1.31 -1.74 -39.09
N GLN A 256 1.64 -1.55 -40.36
CA GLN A 256 0.64 -1.53 -41.41
C GLN A 256 0.10 -2.95 -41.65
N VAL A 257 -1.22 -3.10 -41.56
CA VAL A 257 -1.91 -4.40 -41.71
C VAL A 257 -2.81 -4.44 -42.94
N LEU A 258 -3.12 -3.27 -43.53
CA LEU A 258 -3.86 -3.14 -44.79
C LEU A 258 -3.34 -1.92 -45.56
N GLY A 259 -3.32 -1.99 -46.90
CA GLY A 259 -3.12 -0.83 -47.76
C GLY A 259 -2.41 -1.17 -49.07
N THR A 260 -3.11 -0.99 -50.20
CA THR A 260 -2.59 -1.18 -51.55
C THR A 260 -3.00 0.01 -52.41
N SER A 261 -2.06 0.64 -53.10
CA SER A 261 -2.32 1.87 -53.85
C SER A 261 -3.45 1.67 -54.88
N GLY A 262 -4.52 2.47 -54.74
CA GLY A 262 -5.69 2.43 -55.63
C GLY A 262 -6.67 1.28 -55.36
N VAL A 263 -6.42 0.43 -54.36
CA VAL A 263 -7.26 -0.73 -54.01
C VAL A 263 -7.73 -0.67 -52.55
N ASP A 264 -6.82 -0.45 -51.58
CA ASP A 264 -7.18 -0.37 -50.15
C ASP A 264 -6.52 0.84 -49.49
N ALA A 265 -7.26 1.55 -48.65
CA ALA A 265 -6.69 2.60 -47.80
C ALA A 265 -5.79 2.01 -46.71
N ALA A 266 -4.74 2.74 -46.32
CA ALA A 266 -3.78 2.28 -45.33
C ALA A 266 -4.38 2.22 -43.91
N LEU A 267 -4.23 1.07 -43.24
CA LEU A 267 -4.61 0.83 -41.85
C LEU A 267 -3.41 0.32 -41.04
N TYR A 268 -3.20 0.93 -39.87
CA TYR A 268 -2.09 0.64 -38.97
C TYR A 268 -2.60 0.14 -37.62
N LEU A 269 -2.07 -1.00 -37.17
CA LEU A 269 -2.28 -1.58 -35.85
C LEU A 269 -1.14 -1.17 -34.91
N CYS A 270 -1.47 -0.79 -33.67
CA CYS A 270 -0.49 -0.60 -32.63
C CYS A 270 -0.23 -1.91 -31.89
N GLU A 271 0.97 -2.47 -32.08
CA GLU A 271 1.40 -3.72 -31.49
C GLU A 271 2.21 -3.48 -30.21
N PRO A 272 1.97 -4.24 -29.13
CA PRO A 272 2.68 -4.05 -27.87
C PRO A 272 4.15 -4.41 -27.98
N HIS A 273 4.99 -3.55 -27.44
CA HIS A 273 6.31 -3.86 -26.96
C HIS A 273 6.32 -3.97 -25.44
N SER A 274 7.16 -4.84 -24.90
CA SER A 274 7.40 -4.92 -23.46
C SER A 274 8.75 -4.30 -23.15
N ASP A 275 8.85 -3.61 -22.01
CA ASP A 275 10.13 -3.16 -21.43
C ASP A 275 11.07 -4.35 -21.11
N ALA A 276 10.53 -5.57 -21.11
CA ALA A 276 11.25 -6.84 -21.03
C ALA A 276 10.85 -7.77 -22.19
N LEU A 277 11.82 -8.10 -23.05
CA LEU A 277 11.63 -9.07 -24.14
C LEU A 277 12.09 -10.47 -23.70
N GLU A 278 11.38 -11.48 -24.17
CA GLU A 278 11.81 -12.87 -24.09
C GLU A 278 12.68 -13.21 -25.31
N PHE A 279 13.85 -13.80 -25.05
CA PHE A 279 14.82 -14.13 -26.09
C PHE A 279 14.58 -15.54 -26.66
N GLY A 280 14.48 -15.64 -27.99
CA GLY A 280 14.22 -16.87 -28.74
C GLY A 280 15.39 -17.31 -29.64
N GLY A 281 16.58 -16.73 -29.44
CA GLY A 281 17.77 -16.97 -30.25
C GLY A 281 17.98 -15.94 -31.37
N ALA A 282 19.01 -16.15 -32.18
CA ALA A 282 19.37 -15.31 -33.31
C ALA A 282 19.95 -16.14 -34.45
N PHE A 283 19.93 -15.59 -35.66
CA PHE A 283 20.58 -16.20 -36.82
C PHE A 283 21.19 -15.13 -37.73
N GLY A 284 22.15 -15.52 -38.55
CA GLY A 284 22.84 -14.64 -39.48
C GLY A 284 23.62 -15.40 -40.54
N TYR A 285 24.46 -14.71 -41.31
CA TYR A 285 25.26 -15.32 -42.37
C TYR A 285 26.72 -14.87 -42.33
N PHE A 286 27.61 -15.77 -42.72
CA PHE A 286 29.03 -15.49 -42.92
C PHE A 286 29.31 -15.01 -44.36
N ASN A 287 30.48 -14.43 -44.61
CA ASN A 287 30.88 -13.87 -45.92
C ASN A 287 30.87 -14.83 -47.13
N ASN A 288 30.75 -16.12 -46.89
CA ASN A 288 30.60 -17.16 -47.92
C ASN A 288 29.15 -17.64 -48.10
N GLY A 289 28.16 -16.94 -47.52
CA GLY A 289 26.74 -17.29 -47.56
C GLY A 289 26.37 -18.48 -46.67
N VAL A 290 27.29 -18.96 -45.82
CA VAL A 290 27.00 -20.05 -44.88
C VAL A 290 26.12 -19.50 -43.75
N LEU A 291 25.03 -20.21 -43.47
CA LEU A 291 24.07 -19.88 -42.43
C LEU A 291 24.63 -20.16 -41.03
N SER A 292 24.54 -19.18 -40.14
CA SER A 292 24.55 -19.37 -38.68
C SER A 292 23.10 -19.49 -38.21
N PRO A 293 22.57 -20.72 -37.98
CA PRO A 293 21.15 -20.94 -37.79
C PRO A 293 20.67 -20.51 -36.40
N ASN A 294 19.35 -20.30 -36.25
CA ASN A 294 18.78 -20.10 -34.92
C ASN A 294 18.89 -21.41 -34.12
N PRO A 295 19.37 -21.38 -32.86
CA PRO A 295 19.59 -22.59 -32.08
C PRO A 295 18.32 -23.38 -31.76
N ALA A 296 17.13 -22.76 -31.77
CA ALA A 296 15.85 -23.44 -31.57
C ALA A 296 15.35 -24.19 -32.80
N THR A 297 15.54 -23.62 -34.00
CA THR A 297 14.95 -24.15 -35.24
C THR A 297 15.95 -24.90 -36.11
N GLY A 298 17.26 -24.68 -35.90
CA GLY A 298 18.31 -25.19 -36.77
C GLY A 298 18.30 -24.58 -38.18
N ALA A 299 17.56 -23.49 -38.40
CA ALA A 299 17.36 -22.86 -39.71
C ALA A 299 17.40 -21.32 -39.62
N ALA A 300 17.29 -20.65 -40.78
CA ALA A 300 17.17 -19.20 -40.91
C ALA A 300 15.73 -18.72 -40.59
N SER A 301 15.21 -19.12 -39.43
CA SER A 301 13.85 -18.85 -39.01
C SER A 301 13.71 -18.80 -37.49
N CYS A 302 12.73 -18.04 -37.00
CA CYS A 302 12.42 -17.96 -35.57
C CYS A 302 11.52 -19.10 -35.10
N PRO A 303 11.65 -19.54 -33.83
CA PRO A 303 10.76 -20.53 -33.22
C PRO A 303 9.31 -20.02 -33.14
N PHE A 304 8.35 -20.95 -33.08
CA PHE A 304 6.92 -20.63 -33.02
C PHE A 304 6.59 -19.66 -31.86
N GLY A 305 5.88 -18.59 -32.16
CA GLY A 305 5.52 -17.54 -31.20
C GLY A 305 6.61 -16.49 -30.94
N TYR A 306 7.73 -16.51 -31.66
CA TYR A 306 8.77 -15.48 -31.63
C TYR A 306 8.80 -14.69 -32.95
N THR A 307 8.94 -13.37 -32.85
CA THR A 307 9.02 -12.44 -33.99
C THR A 307 10.45 -12.32 -34.48
N GLN A 308 10.62 -12.39 -35.80
CA GLN A 308 11.90 -12.15 -36.48
C GLN A 308 12.11 -10.64 -36.68
N THR A 309 13.21 -10.10 -36.15
CA THR A 309 13.61 -8.70 -36.37
C THR A 309 15.00 -8.68 -37.00
N GLN A 310 15.14 -8.10 -38.19
CA GLN A 310 16.44 -7.81 -38.78
C GLN A 310 17.04 -6.58 -38.09
N VAL A 311 18.23 -6.72 -37.51
CA VAL A 311 18.90 -5.66 -36.73
C VAL A 311 20.17 -5.15 -37.40
N LEU A 312 20.67 -5.87 -38.41
CA LEU A 312 21.84 -5.52 -39.19
C LEU A 312 21.71 -6.12 -40.60
N GLY A 313 22.25 -5.44 -41.62
CA GLY A 313 22.37 -5.95 -42.99
C GLY A 313 22.34 -4.82 -44.02
N THR A 314 23.24 -4.84 -45.01
CA THR A 314 23.23 -3.86 -46.11
C THR A 314 23.69 -4.54 -47.38
N TRP A 315 22.90 -4.44 -48.45
CA TRP A 315 23.19 -5.09 -49.72
C TRP A 315 24.58 -4.70 -50.25
N GLY A 316 25.44 -5.70 -50.43
CA GLY A 316 26.82 -5.54 -50.93
C GLY A 316 27.86 -5.12 -49.89
N THR A 317 27.48 -4.92 -48.62
CA THR A 317 28.38 -4.51 -47.53
C THR A 317 28.38 -5.51 -46.37
N ASP A 318 27.21 -5.80 -45.78
CA ASP A 318 27.06 -6.63 -44.57
C ASP A 318 25.97 -7.68 -44.76
N TRP A 319 26.18 -8.88 -44.19
CA TRP A 319 25.16 -9.91 -44.14
C TRP A 319 24.08 -9.63 -43.09
N ASP A 320 22.89 -10.15 -43.33
CA ASP A 320 21.75 -9.92 -42.45
C ASP A 320 21.91 -10.66 -41.11
N VAL A 321 21.68 -9.94 -40.02
CA VAL A 321 21.55 -10.53 -38.67
C VAL A 321 20.11 -10.34 -38.20
N HIS A 322 19.51 -11.44 -37.75
CA HIS A 322 18.14 -11.49 -37.28
C HIS A 322 18.08 -11.97 -35.83
N ILE A 323 17.27 -11.29 -35.04
CA ILE A 323 16.97 -11.64 -33.64
C ILE A 323 15.54 -12.15 -33.55
N CYS A 324 15.35 -13.21 -32.76
CA CYS A 324 14.05 -13.79 -32.47
C CYS A 324 13.62 -13.41 -31.06
N GLN A 325 12.53 -12.66 -30.94
CA GLN A 325 12.09 -12.11 -29.66
C GLN A 325 10.56 -11.99 -29.61
N ARG A 326 10.02 -11.94 -28.39
CA ARG A 326 8.61 -11.63 -28.15
C ARG A 326 8.44 -10.83 -26.85
N PRO A 327 7.35 -10.08 -26.66
CA PRO A 327 7.05 -9.44 -25.39
C PRO A 327 6.92 -10.46 -24.25
N ALA A 328 7.55 -10.20 -23.09
CA ALA A 328 7.37 -11.03 -21.90
C ALA A 328 5.94 -10.93 -21.34
N ARG A 329 5.39 -12.04 -20.82
CA ARG A 329 4.03 -12.12 -20.26
C ARG A 329 4.05 -12.77 -18.87
N GLU A 330 3.03 -12.49 -18.07
CA GLU A 330 2.88 -13.11 -16.74
C GLU A 330 2.65 -14.63 -16.90
N GLY A 331 3.54 -15.43 -16.32
CA GLY A 331 3.52 -16.89 -16.43
C GLY A 331 4.16 -17.50 -17.69
N SER A 332 4.62 -16.70 -18.66
CA SER A 332 5.40 -17.21 -19.79
C SER A 332 6.91 -17.21 -19.50
N THR A 333 7.61 -18.22 -20.02
CA THR A 333 9.06 -18.36 -19.87
C THR A 333 9.76 -18.20 -21.22
N PRO A 334 10.91 -17.51 -21.31
CA PRO A 334 11.69 -17.45 -22.54
C PRO A 334 12.22 -18.83 -22.94
N LEU A 335 12.61 -18.97 -24.20
CA LEU A 335 13.23 -20.20 -24.70
C LEU A 335 14.71 -20.28 -24.33
N TYR A 336 15.39 -19.13 -24.36
CA TYR A 336 16.80 -19.00 -24.03
C TYR A 336 17.03 -17.83 -23.06
N ASP A 337 17.96 -18.02 -22.12
CA ASP A 337 18.52 -16.92 -21.35
C ASP A 337 19.54 -16.16 -22.20
N PHE A 338 19.44 -14.83 -22.22
CA PHE A 338 20.39 -13.97 -22.93
C PHE A 338 21.60 -13.66 -22.04
N GLY A 339 22.80 -13.97 -22.53
CA GLY A 339 24.07 -13.85 -21.81
C GLY A 339 24.95 -12.70 -22.31
N GLY A 340 24.39 -11.73 -23.02
CA GLY A 340 25.12 -10.63 -23.65
C GLY A 340 25.76 -11.01 -24.99
N MET A 341 26.54 -10.07 -25.53
CA MET A 341 27.27 -10.23 -26.79
C MET A 341 28.65 -9.59 -26.69
N TRP A 342 29.59 -10.05 -27.52
CA TRP A 342 30.89 -9.41 -27.72
C TRP A 342 31.25 -9.36 -29.21
N GLY A 343 32.10 -8.41 -29.60
CA GLY A 343 32.37 -8.12 -31.01
C GLY A 343 33.49 -7.10 -31.18
N HIS A 344 33.40 -6.24 -32.19
CA HIS A 344 34.40 -5.20 -32.47
C HIS A 344 33.77 -3.86 -32.86
N VAL A 345 34.26 -2.77 -32.28
CA VAL A 345 33.88 -1.39 -32.62
C VAL A 345 35.15 -0.64 -33.01
N ASN A 346 35.14 0.00 -34.17
CA ASN A 346 36.30 0.71 -34.72
C ASN A 346 37.59 -0.12 -34.71
N ARG A 347 37.50 -1.39 -35.15
CA ARG A 347 38.59 -2.37 -35.15
C ARG A 347 39.14 -2.77 -33.76
N SER A 348 38.53 -2.27 -32.68
CA SER A 348 38.88 -2.61 -31.31
C SER A 348 37.88 -3.62 -30.75
N GLN A 349 38.39 -4.68 -30.12
CA GLN A 349 37.55 -5.72 -29.53
C GLN A 349 36.76 -5.15 -28.35
N VAL A 350 35.44 -5.27 -28.40
CA VAL A 350 34.53 -4.86 -27.33
C VAL A 350 34.12 -6.11 -26.55
N VAL A 351 34.27 -6.02 -25.23
CA VAL A 351 34.04 -7.15 -24.32
C VAL A 351 32.55 -7.29 -23.99
N ASN A 352 32.15 -8.50 -23.59
CA ASN A 352 30.81 -8.71 -23.03
C ASN A 352 30.74 -8.00 -21.65
N PRO A 353 29.85 -7.02 -21.43
CA PRO A 353 29.68 -6.28 -20.18
C PRO A 353 29.29 -7.13 -18.96
N ILE A 354 28.91 -8.40 -19.15
CA ILE A 354 28.65 -9.36 -18.08
C ILE A 354 29.96 -10.00 -17.60
N THR A 355 30.85 -10.37 -18.52
CA THR A 355 32.11 -11.05 -18.19
C THR A 355 33.30 -10.12 -18.12
N HIS A 356 33.14 -8.88 -18.59
CA HIS A 356 34.22 -7.91 -18.85
C HIS A 356 35.36 -8.49 -19.71
N ALA A 357 35.06 -9.52 -20.50
CA ALA A 357 35.99 -10.19 -21.40
C ALA A 357 35.29 -10.54 -22.73
N ALA A 358 36.07 -10.79 -23.78
CA ALA A 358 35.54 -11.26 -25.06
C ALA A 358 35.27 -12.77 -25.02
N ARG A 359 34.34 -13.17 -24.15
CA ARG A 359 33.86 -14.54 -23.94
C ARG A 359 32.50 -14.53 -23.27
N CYS A 360 31.75 -15.60 -23.46
CA CYS A 360 30.46 -15.79 -22.79
C CYS A 360 30.58 -16.09 -21.28
N PRO A 361 29.53 -15.80 -20.49
CA PRO A 361 29.46 -16.21 -19.09
C PRO A 361 29.58 -17.73 -18.94
N ALA A 362 30.07 -18.20 -17.79
CA ALA A 362 30.18 -19.64 -17.53
C ALA A 362 28.80 -20.32 -17.63
N GLY A 363 28.70 -21.40 -18.40
CA GLY A 363 27.44 -22.10 -18.66
C GLY A 363 26.61 -21.57 -19.83
N TYR A 364 27.06 -20.50 -20.49
CA TYR A 364 26.47 -20.00 -21.74
C TYR A 364 27.22 -20.52 -22.97
N THR A 365 26.47 -20.82 -24.02
CA THR A 365 26.97 -21.20 -25.34
C THR A 365 27.30 -19.95 -26.14
N GLU A 366 28.46 -19.96 -26.79
CA GLU A 366 28.89 -18.91 -27.72
C GLU A 366 28.48 -19.29 -29.15
N GLN A 367 27.78 -18.39 -29.83
CA GLN A 367 27.42 -18.52 -31.24
C GLN A 367 27.93 -17.31 -32.03
N GLN A 368 28.69 -17.57 -33.08
CA GLN A 368 29.07 -16.52 -34.03
C GLN A 368 27.90 -16.24 -34.98
N LEU A 369 27.46 -14.98 -35.05
CA LEU A 369 26.38 -14.54 -35.94
C LEU A 369 26.88 -13.88 -37.23
N LEU A 370 28.08 -13.29 -37.18
CA LEU A 370 28.69 -12.57 -38.30
C LEU A 370 30.23 -12.68 -38.23
N GLY A 371 30.89 -12.54 -39.39
CA GLY A 371 32.34 -12.42 -39.53
C GLY A 371 33.04 -13.61 -40.19
N THR A 372 34.25 -13.41 -40.70
CA THR A 372 35.14 -14.46 -41.22
C THR A 372 36.53 -14.31 -40.62
N ASN A 373 37.17 -15.44 -40.32
CA ASN A 373 38.51 -15.43 -39.74
C ASN A 373 39.46 -14.65 -40.68
N GLN A 374 39.95 -13.49 -40.23
CA GLN A 374 40.92 -12.60 -40.89
C GLN A 374 40.44 -11.62 -41.98
N ARG A 375 39.14 -11.42 -42.20
CA ARG A 375 38.63 -10.37 -43.13
C ARG A 375 37.59 -9.44 -42.55
N ASP A 376 36.61 -9.99 -41.82
CA ASP A 376 35.54 -9.21 -41.18
C ASP A 376 35.58 -9.42 -39.67
N TYR A 377 35.18 -8.41 -38.92
CA TYR A 377 35.12 -8.50 -37.47
C TYR A 377 33.97 -9.40 -37.01
N GLY A 378 34.28 -10.35 -36.12
CA GLY A 378 33.29 -11.28 -35.62
C GLY A 378 32.31 -10.64 -34.64
N LEU A 379 31.04 -11.06 -34.73
CA LEU A 379 29.97 -10.78 -33.75
C LEU A 379 29.53 -12.09 -33.09
N TYR A 380 29.57 -12.14 -31.77
CA TYR A 380 29.31 -13.34 -30.99
C TYR A 380 28.20 -13.12 -29.97
N LEU A 381 27.22 -14.02 -29.98
CA LEU A 381 26.08 -14.09 -29.08
C LEU A 381 26.32 -15.12 -27.98
N CYS A 382 25.95 -14.79 -26.75
CA CYS A 382 25.95 -15.70 -25.62
C CYS A 382 24.52 -16.07 -25.22
N TYR A 383 24.19 -17.36 -25.19
CA TYR A 383 22.86 -17.83 -24.78
C TYR A 383 22.92 -19.20 -24.10
N ARG A 384 21.89 -19.57 -23.33
CA ARG A 384 21.71 -20.95 -22.83
C ARG A 384 20.22 -21.30 -22.78
N PRO A 385 19.82 -22.58 -22.88
CA PRO A 385 18.42 -22.98 -22.70
C PRO A 385 17.86 -22.49 -21.37
N HIS A 386 16.66 -21.93 -21.39
CA HIS A 386 15.99 -21.45 -20.18
C HIS A 386 15.37 -22.62 -19.40
N VAL A 387 15.36 -22.50 -18.07
CA VAL A 387 14.78 -23.51 -17.16
C VAL A 387 13.43 -23.00 -16.64
N PRO A 388 12.30 -23.68 -16.91
CA PRO A 388 10.98 -23.23 -16.47
C PRO A 388 10.90 -23.01 -14.96
N GLY A 389 10.32 -21.88 -14.54
CA GLY A 389 10.19 -21.49 -13.13
C GLY A 389 11.39 -20.72 -12.56
N ARG A 390 12.48 -20.55 -13.30
CA ARG A 390 13.55 -19.61 -12.97
C ARG A 390 13.30 -18.25 -13.61
N ILE A 391 13.62 -17.16 -12.93
CA ILE A 391 13.62 -15.82 -13.54
C ILE A 391 14.92 -15.68 -14.35
N PRO A 392 14.90 -15.20 -15.62
CA PRO A 392 16.11 -15.00 -16.41
C PRO A 392 17.13 -14.07 -15.72
N GLU A 393 18.38 -14.51 -15.62
CA GLU A 393 19.50 -13.85 -14.91
C GLU A 393 19.79 -12.42 -15.41
N ASN A 394 19.56 -12.17 -16.72
CA ASN A 394 19.58 -10.85 -17.34
C ASN A 394 18.32 -10.74 -18.20
N ARG A 395 17.47 -9.73 -17.98
CA ARG A 395 16.30 -9.56 -18.85
C ARG A 395 16.74 -8.84 -20.11
N PHE A 396 16.46 -9.49 -21.24
CA PHE A 396 16.77 -8.94 -22.55
C PHE A 396 15.86 -7.74 -22.83
N GLY A 397 16.45 -6.58 -23.08
CA GLY A 397 15.76 -5.33 -23.36
C GLY A 397 15.73 -4.98 -24.86
N GLY A 398 16.03 -5.95 -25.73
CA GLY A 398 16.04 -5.78 -27.19
C GLY A 398 17.37 -5.29 -27.76
N MET A 399 17.38 -5.07 -29.08
CA MET A 399 18.53 -4.62 -29.87
C MET A 399 18.11 -3.57 -30.90
N HIS A 400 19.01 -2.65 -31.21
CA HIS A 400 18.85 -1.68 -32.29
C HIS A 400 20.15 -1.55 -33.08
N GLY A 401 20.02 -1.21 -34.37
CA GLY A 401 21.15 -1.19 -35.29
C GLY A 401 20.78 -0.48 -36.59
N HIS A 402 21.35 -0.91 -37.72
CA HIS A 402 21.03 -0.33 -39.03
C HIS A 402 20.85 -1.40 -40.11
N VAL A 403 19.83 -1.20 -40.94
CA VAL A 403 19.57 -1.99 -42.15
C VAL A 403 19.50 -1.05 -43.34
N GLU A 404 20.26 -1.32 -44.40
CA GLU A 404 20.36 -0.46 -45.60
C GLU A 404 20.60 1.03 -45.27
N ARG A 405 21.48 1.31 -44.30
CA ARG A 405 21.80 2.66 -43.79
C ARG A 405 20.67 3.36 -43.02
N LEU A 406 19.55 2.70 -42.77
CA LEU A 406 18.45 3.23 -41.97
C LEU A 406 18.50 2.66 -40.55
N PRO A 407 18.24 3.47 -39.51
CA PRO A 407 18.21 2.99 -38.13
C PRO A 407 17.02 2.05 -37.92
N VAL A 408 17.29 0.90 -37.29
CA VAL A 408 16.27 -0.05 -36.84
C VAL A 408 15.95 0.26 -35.38
N ALA A 409 14.69 0.53 -35.07
CA ALA A 409 14.24 0.77 -33.70
C ALA A 409 14.37 -0.49 -32.84
N ASN A 410 14.71 -0.30 -31.57
CA ASN A 410 14.63 -1.35 -30.55
C ASN A 410 13.17 -1.76 -30.37
N PRO A 411 12.81 -3.04 -30.61
CA PRO A 411 11.43 -3.49 -30.47
C PRO A 411 10.91 -3.47 -29.04
N ALA A 412 11.75 -3.22 -28.02
CA ALA A 412 11.32 -3.00 -26.63
C ALA A 412 10.92 -1.56 -26.32
N THR A 413 11.23 -0.58 -27.18
CA THR A 413 10.90 0.84 -26.93
C THR A 413 10.30 1.55 -28.14
N GLY A 414 10.32 0.93 -29.32
CA GLY A 414 9.93 1.55 -30.58
C GLY A 414 10.85 2.68 -31.04
N THR A 415 12.01 2.87 -30.39
CA THR A 415 13.02 3.90 -30.72
C THR A 415 14.42 3.28 -30.67
N THR A 416 15.48 4.02 -30.99
CA THR A 416 16.87 3.57 -30.78
C THR A 416 17.34 3.70 -29.32
N ALA A 417 16.43 3.85 -28.35
CA ALA A 417 16.76 3.91 -26.93
C ALA A 417 16.49 2.57 -26.22
N CYS A 418 17.20 2.30 -25.13
CA CYS A 418 16.92 1.17 -24.25
C CYS A 418 15.73 1.42 -23.29
N PRO A 419 15.05 0.36 -22.81
CA PRO A 419 14.00 0.48 -21.80
C PRO A 419 14.51 1.15 -20.51
N PRO A 420 13.64 1.84 -19.75
CA PRO A 420 14.02 2.44 -18.47
C PRO A 420 14.66 1.43 -17.51
N GLY A 421 15.87 1.73 -17.01
CA GLY A 421 16.63 0.82 -16.13
C GLY A 421 17.47 -0.24 -16.86
N ALA A 422 17.42 -0.32 -18.19
CA ALA A 422 18.28 -1.18 -18.98
C ALA A 422 19.59 -0.47 -19.38
N VAL A 423 20.70 -1.20 -19.38
CA VAL A 423 22.03 -0.74 -19.81
C VAL A 423 22.18 -1.00 -21.30
N GLU A 424 22.59 0.01 -22.06
CA GLU A 424 22.93 -0.08 -23.47
C GLU A 424 24.40 -0.48 -23.67
N ALA A 425 24.67 -1.38 -24.61
CA ALA A 425 26.03 -1.75 -25.01
C ALA A 425 26.17 -1.80 -26.53
N GLN A 426 27.13 -1.04 -27.07
CA GLN A 426 27.53 -1.15 -28.46
C GLN A 426 28.46 -2.37 -28.64
N VAL A 427 28.13 -3.25 -29.58
CA VAL A 427 28.87 -4.51 -29.79
C VAL A 427 29.52 -4.60 -31.17
N LEU A 428 29.03 -3.82 -32.14
CA LEU A 428 29.58 -3.77 -33.49
C LEU A 428 29.53 -2.33 -34.04
N GLY A 429 30.43 -2.00 -34.96
CA GLY A 429 30.38 -0.78 -35.79
C GLY A 429 31.74 -0.13 -36.01
N THR A 430 32.09 0.16 -37.27
CA THR A 430 33.36 0.80 -37.65
C THR A 430 33.07 1.98 -38.55
N HIS A 431 33.52 3.18 -38.16
CA HIS A 431 33.26 4.41 -38.91
C HIS A 431 33.68 4.29 -40.39
N GLY A 432 32.70 4.29 -41.30
CA GLY A 432 32.89 4.20 -42.75
C GLY A 432 33.05 2.79 -43.34
N MET A 433 32.90 1.72 -42.53
CA MET A 433 32.91 0.32 -43.01
C MET A 433 31.70 -0.47 -42.52
N ASP A 434 31.46 -0.53 -41.19
CA ASP A 434 30.37 -1.34 -40.61
C ASP A 434 29.40 -0.44 -39.84
N TYR A 435 28.09 -0.67 -39.97
CA TYR A 435 27.10 0.06 -39.18
C TYR A 435 27.08 -0.39 -37.70
N SER A 436 26.64 0.50 -36.81
CA SER A 436 26.61 0.19 -35.39
C SER A 436 25.46 -0.73 -35.01
N LEU A 437 25.74 -1.68 -34.10
CA LEU A 437 24.77 -2.56 -33.46
C LEU A 437 24.87 -2.42 -31.93
N HIS A 438 23.72 -2.25 -31.29
CA HIS A 438 23.58 -2.05 -29.86
C HIS A 438 22.56 -3.04 -29.29
N TYR A 439 22.74 -3.43 -28.02
CA TYR A 439 21.76 -4.22 -27.28
C TYR A 439 21.50 -3.64 -25.89
N CYS A 440 20.34 -3.99 -25.33
CA CYS A 440 19.84 -3.49 -24.05
C CYS A 440 19.60 -4.65 -23.08
N MET A 441 19.91 -4.47 -21.79
CA MET A 441 19.59 -5.47 -20.75
C MET A 441 19.41 -4.86 -19.35
N THR A 442 18.51 -5.40 -18.52
CA THR A 442 18.40 -5.01 -17.09
C THR A 442 19.16 -6.00 -16.20
N ARG A 443 19.89 -5.48 -15.19
CA ARG A 443 20.74 -6.25 -14.28
C ARG A 443 20.00 -6.57 -12.97
N ALA A 444 20.31 -7.71 -12.34
CA ALA A 444 19.70 -8.15 -11.08
C ALA A 444 19.95 -7.16 -9.91
N PRO A 445 18.99 -6.99 -8.97
CA PRO A 445 19.05 -6.02 -7.86
C PRO A 445 19.90 -6.45 -6.65
N LYS A 446 20.51 -7.64 -6.64
CA LYS A 446 21.31 -8.18 -5.52
C LYS A 446 22.71 -8.56 -6.02
N TRP A 447 23.75 -8.29 -5.23
CA TRP A 447 25.16 -8.56 -5.58
C TRP A 447 25.85 -9.38 -4.50
N ASP A 448 26.60 -10.40 -4.92
CA ASP A 448 27.40 -11.24 -4.05
C ASP A 448 28.76 -10.61 -3.78
N PHE A 449 29.17 -10.65 -2.52
CA PHE A 449 30.52 -10.30 -2.10
C PHE A 449 31.47 -11.50 -2.31
N GLY A 450 32.48 -11.32 -3.15
CA GLY A 450 33.50 -12.33 -3.46
C GLY A 450 34.82 -12.10 -2.73
N GLY A 451 34.86 -11.14 -1.80
CA GLY A 451 36.07 -10.68 -1.15
C GLY A 451 36.74 -9.50 -1.84
N VAL A 452 37.87 -9.12 -1.29
CA VAL A 452 38.73 -8.03 -1.76
C VAL A 452 40.17 -8.47 -1.67
N PHE A 453 41.03 -7.87 -2.48
CA PHE A 453 42.48 -8.03 -2.38
C PHE A 453 43.18 -6.74 -2.78
N GLY A 454 44.43 -6.59 -2.37
CA GLY A 454 45.17 -5.35 -2.56
C GLY A 454 46.63 -5.53 -2.21
N TYR A 455 47.29 -4.44 -1.84
CA TYR A 455 48.71 -4.44 -1.52
C TYR A 455 48.97 -3.68 -0.22
N LEU A 456 49.69 -4.32 0.70
CA LEU A 456 50.35 -3.61 1.79
C LEU A 456 51.66 -3.00 1.27
N ASN A 457 52.19 -2.04 2.02
CA ASN A 457 53.34 -1.26 1.58
C ASN A 457 54.58 -2.13 1.27
N GLY A 458 55.35 -1.74 0.24
CA GLY A 458 56.43 -2.54 -0.34
C GLY A 458 56.00 -3.52 -1.46
N GLY A 459 54.72 -3.48 -1.88
CA GLY A 459 54.19 -4.31 -2.95
C GLY A 459 53.83 -5.73 -2.50
N SER A 460 53.68 -5.96 -1.19
CA SER A 460 53.30 -7.28 -0.66
C SER A 460 51.82 -7.52 -0.92
N PRO A 461 51.45 -8.53 -1.72
CA PRO A 461 50.06 -8.79 -2.06
C PRO A 461 49.28 -9.32 -0.86
N VAL A 462 48.13 -8.73 -0.57
CA VAL A 462 47.12 -9.28 0.32
C VAL A 462 46.23 -10.18 -0.50
N SER A 463 46.12 -11.46 -0.13
CA SER A 463 45.31 -12.42 -0.87
C SER A 463 43.83 -12.30 -0.53
N ASN A 464 42.96 -12.57 -1.51
CA ASN A 464 41.53 -12.69 -1.28
C ASN A 464 41.26 -13.94 -0.42
N PRO A 465 40.59 -13.83 0.74
CA PRO A 465 40.30 -14.97 1.60
C PRO A 465 39.53 -16.11 0.93
N ALA A 466 38.73 -15.81 -0.10
CA ALA A 466 37.97 -16.81 -0.83
C ALA A 466 38.82 -17.69 -1.76
N THR A 467 40.00 -17.21 -2.21
CA THR A 467 40.89 -17.96 -3.13
C THR A 467 42.25 -18.28 -2.53
N GLY A 468 42.65 -17.60 -1.45
CA GLY A 468 44.01 -17.68 -0.91
C GLY A 468 45.08 -17.05 -1.83
N ALA A 469 44.67 -16.30 -2.86
CA ALA A 469 45.56 -15.64 -3.82
C ALA A 469 45.04 -14.22 -4.16
N PRO A 470 45.86 -13.33 -4.77
CA PRO A 470 45.41 -12.02 -5.27
C PRO A 470 44.58 -12.17 -6.55
N SER A 471 43.44 -12.88 -6.44
CA SER A 471 42.52 -13.21 -7.54
C SER A 471 41.09 -13.41 -7.02
N CYS A 472 40.10 -13.21 -7.89
CA CYS A 472 38.69 -13.44 -7.55
C CYS A 472 38.28 -14.92 -7.65
N PRO A 473 37.29 -15.37 -6.85
CA PRO A 473 36.73 -16.72 -6.97
C PRO A 473 36.09 -16.95 -8.34
N GLY A 474 35.94 -18.22 -8.73
CA GLY A 474 35.27 -18.58 -9.97
C GLY A 474 33.88 -17.95 -10.08
N GLY A 475 33.62 -17.23 -11.18
CA GLY A 475 32.35 -16.54 -11.41
C GLY A 475 32.25 -15.12 -10.83
N TYR A 476 33.30 -14.60 -10.18
CA TYR A 476 33.36 -13.23 -9.69
C TYR A 476 34.18 -12.32 -10.62
N VAL A 477 33.73 -11.07 -10.76
CA VAL A 477 34.41 -10.03 -11.54
C VAL A 477 35.35 -9.24 -10.63
N GLN A 478 36.57 -9.00 -11.12
CA GLN A 478 37.55 -8.13 -10.47
C GLN A 478 37.34 -6.67 -10.90
N THR A 479 37.13 -5.77 -9.95
CA THR A 479 37.05 -4.32 -10.18
C THR A 479 38.09 -3.60 -9.33
N GLN A 480 38.93 -2.77 -9.94
CA GLN A 480 39.81 -1.87 -9.19
C GLN A 480 39.00 -0.68 -8.66
N VAL A 481 38.98 -0.49 -7.34
CA VAL A 481 38.20 0.55 -6.65
C VAL A 481 39.08 1.68 -6.09
N LEU A 482 40.38 1.43 -5.92
CA LEU A 482 41.37 2.43 -5.50
C LEU A 482 42.72 2.16 -6.20
N GLY A 483 43.49 3.20 -6.48
CA GLY A 483 44.91 3.10 -6.81
C GLY A 483 45.44 4.26 -7.64
N SER A 484 46.61 4.79 -7.30
CA SER A 484 47.29 5.85 -8.06
C SER A 484 48.80 5.58 -8.14
N SER A 485 49.51 6.30 -9.01
CA SER A 485 50.95 6.11 -9.19
C SER A 485 51.79 6.72 -8.06
N THR A 486 51.19 7.54 -7.19
CA THR A 486 51.91 8.37 -6.20
C THR A 486 51.29 8.42 -4.80
N MET A 487 50.01 8.07 -4.60
CA MET A 487 49.33 8.15 -3.29
C MET A 487 48.80 6.78 -2.82
N ASP A 488 47.98 6.09 -3.63
CA ASP A 488 47.18 4.97 -3.15
C ASP A 488 47.65 3.63 -3.73
N ALA A 489 47.81 2.63 -2.88
CA ALA A 489 48.03 1.26 -3.33
C ALA A 489 46.77 0.70 -4.03
N PRO A 490 46.91 -0.21 -5.02
CA PRO A 490 45.76 -0.78 -5.71
C PRO A 490 44.86 -1.62 -4.78
N LEU A 491 43.55 -1.33 -4.78
CA LEU A 491 42.51 -2.11 -4.11
C LEU A 491 41.55 -2.69 -5.15
N PHE A 492 41.30 -3.99 -5.06
CA PHE A 492 40.40 -4.72 -5.95
C PHE A 492 39.24 -5.35 -5.18
N LEU A 493 38.02 -5.13 -5.68
CA LEU A 493 36.79 -5.78 -5.26
C LEU A 493 36.48 -6.96 -6.17
N CYS A 494 36.13 -8.10 -5.56
CA CYS A 494 35.53 -9.22 -6.26
C CYS A 494 34.04 -9.22 -6.00
N SER A 495 33.23 -9.01 -7.04
CA SER A 495 31.78 -9.04 -6.92
C SER A 495 31.14 -9.67 -8.15
N ARG A 496 29.93 -10.19 -7.99
CA ARG A 496 29.09 -10.62 -9.11
C ARG A 496 27.63 -10.32 -8.80
N PRO A 497 26.75 -10.23 -9.79
CA PRO A 497 25.31 -10.25 -9.53
C PRO A 497 24.93 -11.57 -8.82
N ASN A 498 24.06 -11.49 -7.81
CA ASN A 498 23.48 -12.64 -7.14
C ASN A 498 22.48 -13.31 -8.10
N TRP A 499 22.69 -14.59 -8.40
CA TRP A 499 21.84 -15.39 -9.27
C TRP A 499 21.10 -16.43 -8.41
N ASP A 500 19.80 -16.60 -8.60
CA ASP A 500 19.03 -17.59 -7.83
C ASP A 500 19.65 -19.00 -7.98
N ASN A 501 20.06 -19.58 -6.84
CA ASN A 501 20.78 -20.86 -6.63
C ASN A 501 22.33 -20.82 -6.57
N ALA A 502 22.99 -19.66 -6.68
CA ALA A 502 24.43 -19.56 -6.48
C ALA A 502 24.75 -18.85 -5.15
N GLU A 503 25.25 -19.61 -4.17
CA GLU A 503 25.65 -19.06 -2.87
C GLU A 503 26.89 -18.17 -3.01
N PRO A 504 26.98 -17.07 -2.23
CA PRO A 504 28.15 -16.21 -2.26
C PRO A 504 29.38 -16.93 -1.71
N ALA A 505 30.58 -16.50 -2.12
CA ALA A 505 31.83 -17.06 -1.60
C ALA A 505 32.10 -16.59 -0.16
N LEU A 506 31.80 -15.32 0.14
CA LEU A 506 31.97 -14.71 1.45
C LEU A 506 30.74 -13.87 1.82
N ASP A 507 30.42 -13.85 3.11
CA ASP A 507 29.51 -12.84 3.66
C ASP A 507 30.31 -11.57 3.99
N PHE A 508 29.75 -10.42 3.62
CA PHE A 508 30.29 -9.10 4.00
C PHE A 508 29.86 -8.76 5.43
N GLY A 509 30.76 -8.18 6.24
CA GLY A 509 30.49 -7.82 7.64
C GLY A 509 30.79 -6.35 7.97
N GLY A 510 30.83 -5.49 6.96
CA GLY A 510 31.21 -4.07 7.09
C GLY A 510 32.71 -3.80 7.00
N MET A 511 33.06 -2.54 7.21
CA MET A 511 34.41 -2.01 7.03
C MET A 511 34.69 -0.91 8.06
N TRP A 512 35.94 -0.73 8.46
CA TRP A 512 36.38 0.45 9.21
C TRP A 512 37.72 0.96 8.66
N GLY A 513 37.93 2.27 8.78
CA GLY A 513 39.10 2.93 8.21
C GLY A 513 39.28 4.35 8.75
N ILE A 514 40.00 5.20 8.01
CA ILE A 514 40.34 6.56 8.43
C ILE A 514 39.82 7.57 7.40
N VAL A 515 39.05 8.54 7.87
CA VAL A 515 38.57 9.68 7.08
C VAL A 515 39.00 10.96 7.79
N ASN A 516 39.65 11.87 7.07
CA ASN A 516 40.18 13.14 7.61
C ASN A 516 41.03 12.94 8.88
N ALA A 517 41.92 11.95 8.88
CA ALA A 517 42.76 11.56 10.03
C ALA A 517 42.00 11.10 11.30
N ALA A 518 40.70 10.79 11.21
CA ALA A 518 39.90 10.22 12.28
C ALA A 518 39.37 8.82 11.91
N TRP A 519 39.29 7.92 12.89
CA TRP A 519 38.72 6.59 12.68
C TRP A 519 37.22 6.66 12.40
N VAL A 520 36.80 5.99 11.33
CA VAL A 520 35.41 5.70 11.04
C VAL A 520 35.18 4.23 11.37
N ASN A 521 34.35 3.97 12.39
CA ASN A 521 34.04 2.63 12.87
C ASN A 521 33.20 1.83 11.87
N ASN A 522 33.24 0.50 12.00
CA ASN A 522 32.36 -0.40 11.29
C ASN A 522 30.91 -0.15 11.73
N PRO A 523 29.97 0.21 10.83
CA PRO A 523 28.60 0.54 11.22
C PRO A 523 27.85 -0.64 11.87
N TYR A 524 28.27 -1.89 11.62
CA TYR A 524 27.60 -3.08 12.18
C TYR A 524 28.10 -3.48 13.58
N THR A 525 29.27 -3.01 14.01
CA THR A 525 29.78 -3.22 15.38
C THR A 525 29.97 -1.93 16.16
N ASN A 526 29.89 -0.80 15.45
CA ASN A 526 30.24 0.53 15.90
C ASN A 526 31.62 0.61 16.60
N GLY A 527 32.54 -0.25 16.20
CA GLY A 527 33.93 -0.28 16.66
C GLY A 527 34.92 -0.57 15.53
N GLN A 528 36.20 -0.61 15.86
CA GLN A 528 37.27 -1.09 14.99
C GLN A 528 37.35 -2.63 15.03
N SER A 529 36.21 -3.27 14.80
CA SER A 529 36.03 -4.71 14.97
C SER A 529 35.03 -5.29 13.99
N CYS A 530 35.05 -6.61 13.82
CA CYS A 530 34.09 -7.35 13.01
C CYS A 530 32.94 -7.93 13.83
N PRO A 531 31.76 -8.14 13.21
CA PRO A 531 30.66 -8.83 13.87
C PRO A 531 31.08 -10.22 14.35
N ALA A 532 30.37 -10.76 15.33
CA ALA A 532 30.67 -12.09 15.86
C ALA A 532 30.66 -13.14 14.73
N GLY A 533 31.72 -13.95 14.63
CA GLY A 533 31.91 -14.94 13.56
C GLY A 533 32.48 -14.40 12.24
N PHE A 534 32.83 -13.10 12.17
CA PHE A 534 33.54 -12.51 11.03
C PHE A 534 35.02 -12.23 11.37
N ALA A 535 35.90 -12.47 10.40
CA ALA A 535 37.31 -12.16 10.46
C ALA A 535 37.60 -10.78 9.83
N ALA A 536 38.63 -10.11 10.35
CA ALA A 536 39.10 -8.83 9.82
C ALA A 536 40.24 -9.04 8.82
N LEU A 537 40.13 -8.46 7.64
CA LEU A 537 41.21 -8.37 6.64
C LEU A 537 41.72 -6.92 6.58
N ARG A 538 42.98 -6.70 6.98
CA ARG A 538 43.68 -5.42 6.76
C ARG A 538 44.20 -5.39 5.32
N ILE A 539 43.77 -4.42 4.52
CA ILE A 539 44.01 -4.42 3.07
C ILE A 539 44.83 -3.22 2.61
N LEU A 540 44.79 -2.11 3.36
CA LEU A 540 45.60 -0.91 3.15
C LEU A 540 46.20 -0.43 4.48
N GLY A 541 47.24 0.42 4.39
CA GLY A 541 47.71 1.24 5.51
C GLY A 541 49.20 1.22 5.84
N THR A 542 49.72 2.43 6.13
CA THR A 542 51.09 2.76 6.54
C THR A 542 51.09 4.01 7.43
N ALA A 543 51.86 4.00 8.53
CA ALA A 543 52.01 5.20 9.35
C ALA A 543 52.52 6.41 8.53
N ARG A 544 51.66 7.43 8.38
CA ARG A 544 51.91 8.72 7.69
C ARG A 544 52.00 8.70 6.16
N GLN A 545 51.55 7.63 5.49
CA GLN A 545 51.64 7.53 4.02
C GLN A 545 50.39 6.96 3.35
N ASP A 546 49.67 6.02 3.99
CA ASP A 546 48.43 5.42 3.48
C ASP A 546 47.57 5.07 4.69
N SER A 547 46.27 5.36 4.65
CA SER A 547 45.40 5.11 5.80
C SER A 547 45.02 3.64 5.94
N ASP A 548 44.94 3.17 7.19
CA ASP A 548 44.49 1.80 7.45
C ASP A 548 43.05 1.57 6.97
N LEU A 549 42.85 0.49 6.22
CA LEU A 549 41.52 0.02 5.81
C LEU A 549 41.36 -1.46 6.14
N HIS A 550 40.27 -1.77 6.85
CA HIS A 550 39.91 -3.12 7.26
C HIS A 550 38.52 -3.51 6.75
N VAL A 551 38.38 -4.75 6.27
CA VAL A 551 37.11 -5.32 5.78
C VAL A 551 36.79 -6.58 6.58
N CYS A 552 35.53 -6.69 7.00
CA CYS A 552 35.02 -7.87 7.68
C CYS A 552 34.44 -8.87 6.70
N TYR A 553 34.83 -10.13 6.86
CA TYR A 553 34.35 -11.22 6.03
C TYR A 553 34.19 -12.51 6.85
N ARG A 554 33.35 -13.42 6.37
CA ARG A 554 33.38 -14.84 6.75
C ARG A 554 33.08 -15.69 5.54
N HIS A 555 33.50 -16.95 5.56
CA HIS A 555 33.05 -17.90 4.54
C HIS A 555 31.55 -18.12 4.68
N HIS A 556 30.85 -18.06 3.55
CA HIS A 556 29.42 -18.24 3.51
C HIS A 556 29.03 -19.69 3.86
N ALA A 557 27.97 -19.85 4.66
CA ALA A 557 27.41 -21.15 5.01
C ALA A 557 26.26 -21.52 4.04
N PRO A 558 26.33 -22.65 3.31
CA PRO A 558 25.30 -23.00 2.32
C PRO A 558 23.88 -23.02 2.91
N GLY A 559 22.91 -22.45 2.18
CA GLY A 559 21.50 -22.40 2.60
C GLY A 559 21.18 -21.32 3.64
N THR A 560 22.11 -20.40 3.91
CA THR A 560 21.87 -19.25 4.80
C THR A 560 21.79 -17.96 3.99
N VAL A 561 21.10 -16.94 4.51
CA VAL A 561 21.07 -15.62 3.86
C VAL A 561 22.23 -14.78 4.42
N PRO A 562 23.02 -14.07 3.59
CA PRO A 562 24.04 -13.15 4.09
C PRO A 562 23.40 -12.09 5.02
N PRO A 563 23.87 -11.95 6.26
CA PRO A 563 23.22 -11.13 7.29
C PRO A 563 23.34 -9.63 7.01
N TYR A 564 24.35 -9.21 6.23
CA TYR A 564 24.57 -7.82 5.85
C TYR A 564 24.60 -7.71 4.32
N PRO A 565 23.54 -7.16 3.69
CA PRO A 565 23.49 -6.98 2.24
C PRO A 565 24.58 -6.00 1.75
N PHE A 566 25.29 -6.38 0.70
CA PHE A 566 26.37 -5.58 0.12
C PHE A 566 25.90 -4.86 -1.15
N GLY A 567 25.89 -3.52 -1.12
CA GLY A 567 25.45 -2.70 -2.25
C GLY A 567 26.58 -2.20 -3.17
N GLY A 568 27.79 -2.74 -3.02
CA GLY A 568 28.97 -2.35 -3.80
C GLY A 568 29.91 -1.33 -3.14
N MET A 569 31.00 -1.02 -3.83
CA MET A 569 32.05 -0.07 -3.41
C MET A 569 32.57 0.73 -4.60
N TRP A 570 33.00 1.96 -4.35
CA TRP A 570 33.68 2.80 -5.34
C TRP A 570 34.67 3.77 -4.68
N GLY A 571 35.60 4.30 -5.47
CA GLY A 571 36.65 5.20 -5.02
C GLY A 571 37.30 5.90 -6.21
N TYR A 572 38.63 5.99 -6.23
CA TYR A 572 39.37 6.70 -7.28
C TYR A 572 40.54 5.87 -7.81
N VAL A 573 40.70 5.84 -9.14
CA VAL A 573 41.86 5.24 -9.80
C VAL A 573 42.49 6.29 -10.70
N ASN A 574 43.79 6.54 -10.54
CA ASN A 574 44.54 7.59 -11.25
C ASN A 574 43.84 8.96 -11.18
N ASP A 575 43.45 9.37 -9.97
CA ASP A 575 42.76 10.65 -9.68
C ASP A 575 41.37 10.82 -10.34
N ALA A 576 40.82 9.77 -10.93
CA ALA A 576 39.48 9.77 -11.52
C ALA A 576 38.53 8.87 -10.70
N PRO A 577 37.28 9.31 -10.45
CA PRO A 577 36.31 8.48 -9.76
C PRO A 577 35.98 7.25 -10.62
N VAL A 578 36.00 6.07 -10.01
CA VAL A 578 35.59 4.83 -10.67
C VAL A 578 34.16 4.48 -10.27
N SER A 579 33.44 3.81 -11.16
CA SER A 579 32.05 3.42 -10.92
C SER A 579 31.94 2.30 -9.89
N ASN A 580 30.87 2.33 -9.10
CA ASN A 580 30.44 1.16 -8.34
C ASN A 580 29.98 0.08 -9.34
N PRO A 581 30.52 -1.17 -9.28
CA PRO A 581 30.12 -2.26 -10.18
C PRO A 581 28.61 -2.52 -10.23
N THR A 582 27.90 -2.20 -9.12
CA THR A 582 26.47 -2.46 -8.99
C THR A 582 25.59 -1.48 -9.76
N THR A 583 26.00 -0.21 -9.86
CA THR A 583 25.23 0.87 -10.49
C THR A 583 25.86 1.39 -11.78
N SER A 584 27.12 1.01 -12.06
CA SER A 584 27.93 1.56 -13.15
C SER A 584 28.13 3.08 -13.07
N THR A 585 27.81 3.69 -11.91
CA THR A 585 28.01 5.10 -11.57
C THR A 585 28.67 5.21 -10.19
N ALA A 586 29.17 6.39 -9.81
CA ALA A 586 29.72 6.65 -8.47
C ALA A 586 28.60 6.88 -7.43
N SER A 587 27.68 5.91 -7.31
CA SER A 587 26.50 6.01 -6.43
C SER A 587 26.02 4.64 -5.96
N CYS A 588 25.21 4.63 -4.90
CA CYS A 588 24.57 3.41 -4.39
C CYS A 588 23.32 3.00 -5.17
N PRO A 589 22.98 1.70 -5.18
CA PRO A 589 21.70 1.20 -5.66
C PRO A 589 20.53 1.82 -4.90
N THR A 590 19.35 1.87 -5.52
CA THR A 590 18.11 2.28 -4.85
C THR A 590 17.88 1.45 -3.57
N GLY A 591 17.65 2.13 -2.45
CA GLY A 591 17.47 1.51 -1.13
C GLY A 591 18.75 1.39 -0.29
N PHE A 592 19.93 1.68 -0.85
CA PHE A 592 21.20 1.76 -0.12
C PHE A 592 21.68 3.22 0.00
N ILE A 593 22.43 3.52 1.07
CA ILE A 593 23.05 4.82 1.32
C ILE A 593 24.57 4.75 1.25
N PRO A 594 25.24 5.83 0.79
CA PRO A 594 26.70 5.87 0.67
C PRO A 594 27.37 6.12 2.04
N ARG A 595 28.36 5.27 2.40
CA ARG A 595 29.20 5.45 3.58
C ARG A 595 30.66 5.65 3.18
N GLN A 596 31.23 6.82 3.49
CA GLN A 596 32.67 7.07 3.31
C GLN A 596 33.47 6.33 4.38
N ILE A 597 34.47 5.56 3.98
CA ILE A 597 35.26 4.73 4.89
C ILE A 597 36.78 4.95 4.80
N LEU A 598 37.22 5.61 3.73
CA LEU A 598 38.58 6.08 3.54
C LEU A 598 38.55 7.49 2.94
N GLY A 599 39.59 8.28 3.20
CA GLY A 599 39.83 9.54 2.50
C GLY A 599 40.37 10.61 3.43
N THR A 600 41.64 10.98 3.24
CA THR A 600 42.30 12.07 3.96
C THR A 600 43.03 12.95 2.95
N ALA A 601 42.78 14.26 2.98
CA ALA A 601 43.36 15.18 2.00
C ALA A 601 44.89 15.02 1.89
N HIS A 602 45.38 14.83 0.66
CA HIS A 602 46.80 14.63 0.31
C HIS A 602 47.44 13.32 0.81
N ILE A 603 46.66 12.39 1.35
CA ILE A 603 47.13 11.08 1.81
C ILE A 603 46.38 9.98 1.05
N ASP A 604 45.05 9.98 1.08
CA ASP A 604 44.23 8.95 0.44
C ASP A 604 43.05 9.57 -0.31
N HIS A 605 42.73 8.97 -1.46
CA HIS A 605 41.46 9.28 -2.12
C HIS A 605 40.26 8.71 -1.35
N PRO A 606 39.06 9.34 -1.47
CA PRO A 606 37.86 8.83 -0.84
C PRO A 606 37.47 7.44 -1.35
N VAL A 607 37.12 6.53 -0.44
CA VAL A 607 36.47 5.24 -0.75
C VAL A 607 35.14 5.18 -0.04
N TYR A 608 34.11 4.73 -0.77
CA TYR A 608 32.75 4.57 -0.28
C TYR A 608 32.28 3.12 -0.47
N PHE A 609 31.40 2.67 0.42
CA PHE A 609 30.60 1.46 0.23
C PHE A 609 29.13 1.75 0.49
N CYS A 610 28.26 0.86 0.00
CA CYS A 610 26.82 1.00 0.13
C CYS A 610 26.26 0.14 1.26
N GLU A 611 25.59 0.77 2.22
CA GLU A 611 24.89 0.12 3.33
C GLU A 611 23.38 0.32 3.24
N LEU A 612 22.58 -0.57 3.85
CA LEU A 612 21.13 -0.39 3.97
C LEU A 612 20.78 0.54 5.15
N PRO A 613 19.78 1.43 5.03
CA PRO A 613 19.17 2.08 6.18
C PRO A 613 18.53 1.03 7.11
N ALA A 614 18.65 1.18 8.42
CA ALA A 614 18.06 0.23 9.36
C ALA A 614 16.52 0.35 9.33
N LYS A 615 15.82 -0.74 8.96
CA LYS A 615 14.34 -0.80 8.99
C LYS A 615 13.78 -0.64 10.41
N SER A 616 14.56 -1.05 11.42
CA SER A 616 14.30 -0.87 12.85
C SER A 616 15.60 -1.03 13.65
N LEU A 617 15.59 -0.68 14.94
CA LEU A 617 16.75 -0.79 15.83
C LEU A 617 16.46 -1.78 16.98
N ASP A 618 17.46 -2.59 17.32
CA ASP A 618 17.44 -3.37 18.55
C ASP A 618 17.76 -2.46 19.74
N PHE A 619 17.02 -2.59 20.84
CA PHE A 619 17.24 -1.80 22.05
C PHE A 619 18.23 -2.51 23.00
N GLY A 620 19.32 -1.81 23.34
CA GLY A 620 20.38 -2.28 24.23
C GLY A 620 20.37 -1.64 25.61
N GLY A 621 19.25 -1.05 26.01
CA GLY A 621 19.10 -0.28 27.25
C GLY A 621 19.38 1.22 27.07
N ALA A 622 19.07 1.99 28.11
CA ALA A 622 19.32 3.42 28.17
C ALA A 622 19.90 3.80 29.53
N PHE A 623 20.54 4.96 29.60
CA PHE A 623 21.12 5.49 30.82
C PHE A 623 21.10 7.02 30.82
N GLY A 624 21.11 7.61 32.00
CA GLY A 624 21.08 9.06 32.17
C GLY A 624 21.54 9.45 33.56
N PHE A 625 21.20 10.67 33.97
CA PHE A 625 21.58 11.17 35.29
C PHE A 625 20.35 11.74 36.00
N VAL A 626 20.19 11.34 37.25
CA VAL A 626 19.12 11.75 38.16
C VAL A 626 19.72 12.53 39.33
N HIS A 627 18.89 13.09 40.22
CA HIS A 627 19.24 13.68 41.53
C HIS A 627 20.74 13.98 41.79
N ASN A 628 21.13 15.26 41.70
CA ASN A 628 22.50 15.74 41.91
C ASN A 628 23.58 15.07 41.02
N GLY A 629 23.21 14.58 39.84
CA GLY A 629 24.14 13.94 38.89
C GLY A 629 24.44 12.48 39.20
N THR A 630 23.59 11.81 39.97
CA THR A 630 23.69 10.37 40.22
C THR A 630 23.38 9.62 38.93
N LEU A 631 24.26 8.69 38.54
CA LEU A 631 24.06 7.86 37.34
C LEU A 631 22.84 6.94 37.51
N SER A 632 21.91 7.00 36.55
CA SER A 632 20.97 5.92 36.26
C SER A 632 21.61 5.02 35.21
N PRO A 633 22.19 3.88 35.59
CA PRO A 633 23.08 3.11 34.72
C PRO A 633 22.34 2.36 33.61
N ASN A 634 23.05 1.96 32.56
CA ASN A 634 22.48 1.03 31.58
C ASN A 634 22.30 -0.34 32.25
N PRO A 635 21.11 -0.97 32.15
CA PRO A 635 20.84 -2.25 32.79
C PRO A 635 21.74 -3.41 32.34
N ALA A 636 22.28 -3.38 31.12
CA ALA A 636 23.20 -4.40 30.62
C ALA A 636 24.60 -4.30 31.24
N THR A 637 25.07 -3.08 31.53
CA THR A 637 26.47 -2.85 31.92
C THR A 637 26.63 -2.42 33.37
N GLY A 638 25.55 -1.98 34.02
CA GLY A 638 25.61 -1.37 35.35
C GLY A 638 26.36 -0.03 35.38
N ALA A 639 26.67 0.56 34.22
CA ALA A 639 27.48 1.77 34.09
C ALA A 639 26.96 2.71 32.98
N ALA A 640 27.61 3.86 32.79
CA ALA A 640 27.32 4.84 31.75
C ALA A 640 27.88 4.40 30.37
N SER A 641 27.61 3.16 29.99
CA SER A 641 28.18 2.47 28.83
C SER A 641 27.18 1.54 28.15
N CYS A 642 27.40 1.26 26.87
CA CYS A 642 26.61 0.29 26.13
C CYS A 642 27.23 -1.12 26.19
N PRO A 643 26.39 -2.17 26.11
CA PRO A 643 26.88 -3.54 25.97
C PRO A 643 27.66 -3.72 24.66
N GLU A 644 28.47 -4.77 24.60
CA GLU A 644 29.23 -5.13 23.40
C GLU A 644 28.30 -5.30 22.20
N GLY A 645 28.68 -4.75 21.05
CA GLY A 645 27.86 -4.76 19.82
C GLY A 645 26.75 -3.70 19.77
N TYR A 646 26.58 -2.85 20.79
CA TYR A 646 25.62 -1.75 20.80
C TYR A 646 26.28 -0.36 20.77
N THR A 647 25.72 0.53 19.96
CA THR A 647 26.10 1.93 19.77
C THR A 647 25.52 2.82 20.85
N LYS A 648 26.37 3.63 21.50
CA LYS A 648 25.94 4.72 22.39
C LYS A 648 25.54 5.95 21.59
N THR A 649 24.29 6.40 21.75
CA THR A 649 23.82 7.68 21.20
C THR A 649 23.28 8.56 22.33
N GLN A 650 23.74 9.80 22.38
CA GLN A 650 23.16 10.82 23.26
C GLN A 650 21.96 11.44 22.54
N ALA A 651 20.75 11.29 23.10
CA ALA A 651 19.53 11.84 22.51
C ALA A 651 19.15 13.21 23.08
N TYR A 652 19.66 13.54 24.28
CA TYR A 652 19.29 14.74 25.01
C TYR A 652 20.42 15.23 25.93
N GLY A 653 20.45 16.53 26.20
CA GLY A 653 21.25 17.15 27.26
C GLY A 653 22.00 18.41 26.83
N THR A 654 22.16 19.36 27.75
CA THR A 654 22.89 20.62 27.52
C THR A 654 23.93 20.78 28.62
N HIS A 655 25.20 20.95 28.25
CA HIS A 655 26.28 21.06 29.22
C HIS A 655 26.01 22.19 30.25
N GLY A 656 25.94 21.83 31.54
CA GLY A 656 25.71 22.77 32.65
C GLY A 656 24.27 23.25 32.83
N ARG A 657 23.30 22.73 32.07
CA ARG A 657 21.86 22.99 32.25
C ARG A 657 21.06 21.70 32.44
N ASP A 658 21.14 20.79 31.47
CA ASP A 658 20.30 19.58 31.44
C ASP A 658 21.18 18.34 31.50
N TRP A 659 20.80 17.39 32.35
CA TRP A 659 21.47 16.09 32.38
C TRP A 659 21.27 15.35 31.06
N SER A 660 22.30 14.59 30.67
CA SER A 660 22.28 13.88 29.39
C SER A 660 21.52 12.56 29.46
N VAL A 661 20.77 12.26 28.41
CA VAL A 661 20.10 10.96 28.22
C VAL A 661 20.74 10.26 27.04
N HIS A 662 21.15 9.02 27.28
CA HIS A 662 21.80 8.17 26.30
C HIS A 662 21.01 6.87 26.14
N PHE A 663 21.05 6.31 24.93
CA PHE A 663 20.51 5.00 24.66
C PHE A 663 21.50 4.17 23.83
N CYS A 664 21.36 2.86 23.95
CA CYS A 664 22.18 1.88 23.29
C CYS A 664 21.35 1.18 22.22
N HIS A 665 21.86 1.13 21.00
CA HIS A 665 21.13 0.53 19.87
C HIS A 665 22.08 -0.14 18.87
N ARG A 666 21.52 -1.01 18.04
CA ARG A 666 22.16 -1.51 16.83
C ARG A 666 21.09 -1.72 15.75
N PRO A 667 21.44 -1.76 14.46
CA PRO A 667 20.49 -2.16 13.42
C PRO A 667 19.86 -3.52 13.74
N SER A 668 18.54 -3.64 13.62
CA SER A 668 17.87 -4.93 13.77
C SER A 668 18.13 -5.81 12.55
N LEU A 669 18.53 -7.06 12.76
CA LEU A 669 18.90 -8.02 11.72
C LEU A 669 18.00 -9.26 11.82
N GLU A 670 17.69 -9.84 10.67
CA GLU A 670 16.88 -11.07 10.62
C GLU A 670 17.63 -12.23 11.30
N GLY A 671 16.99 -12.84 12.30
CA GLY A 671 17.57 -13.92 13.11
C GLY A 671 18.40 -13.47 14.32
N GLU A 672 18.62 -12.17 14.53
CA GLU A 672 19.23 -11.65 15.76
C GLU A 672 18.17 -11.10 16.72
N ALA A 673 18.20 -11.58 17.95
CA ALA A 673 17.34 -11.12 19.03
C ALA A 673 17.92 -9.83 19.67
N PRO A 674 17.09 -8.82 20.00
CA PRO A 674 17.55 -7.68 20.79
C PRO A 674 17.95 -8.14 22.19
N LEU A 675 18.77 -7.36 22.90
CA LEU A 675 19.12 -7.63 24.28
C LEU A 675 17.96 -7.33 25.24
N TYR A 676 17.23 -6.24 24.96
CA TYR A 676 16.04 -5.84 25.70
C TYR A 676 14.86 -5.57 24.77
N ASP A 677 13.67 -6.00 25.19
CA ASP A 677 12.42 -5.54 24.64
C ASP A 677 12.15 -4.10 25.10
N PHE A 678 11.84 -3.21 24.16
CA PHE A 678 11.43 -1.84 24.47
C PHE A 678 9.93 -1.79 24.79
N GLY A 679 9.59 -1.28 25.97
CA GLY A 679 8.23 -1.22 26.50
C GLY A 679 7.59 0.17 26.46
N GLY A 680 8.13 1.08 25.65
CA GLY A 680 7.71 2.48 25.62
C GLY A 680 8.39 3.36 26.69
N MET A 681 8.01 4.63 26.73
CA MET A 681 8.50 5.62 27.69
C MET A 681 7.34 6.49 28.16
N TRP A 682 7.47 7.08 29.34
CA TRP A 682 6.54 8.07 29.87
C TRP A 682 7.30 9.23 30.53
N GLY A 683 6.69 10.41 30.53
CA GLY A 683 7.36 11.64 30.98
C GLY A 683 6.42 12.84 30.94
N TYR A 684 6.94 14.05 30.73
CA TYR A 684 6.14 15.28 30.76
C TYR A 684 6.47 16.22 29.60
N VAL A 685 5.43 16.71 28.93
CA VAL A 685 5.51 17.75 27.90
C VAL A 685 4.67 18.94 28.35
N ASN A 686 5.27 20.13 28.43
CA ASN A 686 4.61 21.35 28.93
C ASN A 686 3.88 21.14 30.27
N ASN A 687 4.54 20.53 31.25
CA ASN A 687 3.97 20.15 32.56
C ASN A 687 2.78 19.18 32.50
N THR A 688 2.49 18.57 31.35
CA THR A 688 1.42 17.58 31.18
C THR A 688 2.02 16.20 31.05
N LEU A 689 1.49 15.24 31.82
CA LEU A 689 1.93 13.84 31.77
C LEU A 689 1.68 13.26 30.36
N VAL A 690 2.77 12.85 29.72
CA VAL A 690 2.73 11.99 28.53
C VAL A 690 2.78 10.55 29.02
N ARG A 691 1.69 9.82 28.75
CA ARG A 691 1.51 8.44 29.17
C ARG A 691 2.28 7.50 28.25
N ASN A 692 2.75 6.38 28.79
CA ASN A 692 3.32 5.31 28.00
C ASN A 692 2.26 4.83 27.00
N PRO A 693 2.51 4.91 25.68
CA PRO A 693 1.54 4.49 24.69
C PRO A 693 1.05 3.05 24.90
N ILE A 694 1.90 2.14 25.45
CA ILE A 694 1.55 0.71 25.61
C ILE A 694 0.49 0.52 26.68
N THR A 695 0.70 1.11 27.86
CA THR A 695 -0.19 0.94 29.02
C THR A 695 -1.28 2.01 29.10
N SER A 696 -1.16 3.09 28.31
CA SER A 696 -1.98 4.29 28.45
C SER A 696 -1.91 4.89 29.87
N GLY A 697 -0.79 4.69 30.58
CA GLY A 697 -0.56 5.18 31.94
C GLY A 697 0.89 5.62 32.19
N ALA A 698 1.18 6.11 33.39
CA ALA A 698 2.54 6.42 33.85
C ALA A 698 3.17 5.16 34.50
N ASN A 699 3.20 4.07 33.73
CA ASN A 699 3.66 2.77 34.21
C ASN A 699 4.10 1.90 33.03
N CYS A 700 4.97 0.93 33.32
CA CYS A 700 5.45 -0.03 32.33
C CYS A 700 4.48 -1.21 32.12
N PRO A 701 4.54 -1.88 30.96
CA PRO A 701 3.78 -3.10 30.71
C PRO A 701 4.11 -4.18 31.76
N ALA A 702 3.18 -5.09 32.01
CA ALA A 702 3.40 -6.17 32.97
C ALA A 702 4.66 -6.99 32.59
N GLY A 703 5.57 -7.18 33.56
CA GLY A 703 6.85 -7.86 33.36
C GLY A 703 7.98 -6.99 32.81
N TYR A 704 7.77 -5.69 32.60
CA TYR A 704 8.81 -4.72 32.24
C TYR A 704 9.26 -3.93 33.47
N THR A 705 10.55 -3.64 33.52
CA THR A 705 11.19 -2.77 34.50
C THR A 705 10.97 -1.31 34.12
N ASP A 706 10.60 -0.49 35.10
CA ASP A 706 10.50 0.97 35.00
C ASP A 706 11.80 1.63 35.47
N GLN A 707 12.47 2.36 34.58
CA GLN A 707 13.73 3.03 34.88
C GLN A 707 13.62 4.54 34.67
N LEU A 708 13.85 5.29 35.74
CA LEU A 708 14.04 6.73 35.72
C LEU A 708 15.37 7.07 35.04
N LEU A 709 15.33 7.80 33.92
CA LEU A 709 16.53 8.25 33.17
C LEU A 709 16.93 9.68 33.49
N LEU A 710 15.96 10.54 33.81
CA LEU A 710 16.16 11.97 34.06
C LEU A 710 15.04 12.49 34.98
N GLY A 711 15.33 13.50 35.80
CA GLY A 711 14.33 14.18 36.65
C GLY A 711 14.68 14.23 38.14
N THR A 712 14.01 15.13 38.87
CA THR A 712 14.03 15.20 40.34
C THR A 712 12.65 15.55 40.88
N SER A 713 12.36 15.19 42.14
CA SER A 713 11.04 15.46 42.74
C SER A 713 10.63 16.95 42.85
N ARG A 714 11.50 17.92 42.49
CA ARG A 714 11.26 19.36 42.74
C ARG A 714 11.80 20.36 41.69
N LEU A 715 12.58 19.95 40.69
CA LEU A 715 13.20 20.87 39.71
C LEU A 715 13.01 20.47 38.24
N ASP A 716 13.19 19.18 37.92
CA ASP A 716 13.09 18.66 36.55
C ASP A 716 12.03 17.57 36.49
N HIS A 717 11.19 17.57 35.45
CA HIS A 717 10.19 16.51 35.28
C HIS A 717 10.85 15.14 35.06
N GLU A 718 10.19 14.10 35.57
CA GLU A 718 10.68 12.73 35.44
C GLU A 718 10.51 12.21 34.01
N LEU A 719 11.53 11.49 33.54
CA LEU A 719 11.52 10.73 32.29
C LEU A 719 11.85 9.28 32.60
N HIS A 720 10.97 8.39 32.19
CA HIS A 720 11.10 6.96 32.45
C HIS A 720 11.10 6.14 31.16
N VAL A 721 11.88 5.07 31.16
CA VAL A 721 11.93 4.07 30.08
C VAL A 721 11.53 2.70 30.61
N CYS A 722 10.69 2.02 29.83
CA CYS A 722 10.23 0.67 30.14
C CYS A 722 11.03 -0.34 29.31
N TYR A 723 11.61 -1.35 29.97
CA TYR A 723 12.33 -2.41 29.26
C TYR A 723 12.20 -3.76 29.96
N ARG A 724 12.40 -4.85 29.23
CA ARG A 724 12.47 -6.21 29.76
C ARG A 724 13.58 -6.97 29.05
N GLN A 725 14.31 -7.83 29.75
CA GLN A 725 15.28 -8.70 29.08
C GLN A 725 14.59 -9.55 28.01
N HIS A 726 15.12 -9.55 26.79
CA HIS A 726 14.51 -10.28 25.70
C HIS A 726 14.63 -11.79 25.93
N VAL A 727 13.56 -12.52 25.63
CA VAL A 727 13.55 -13.99 25.69
C VAL A 727 13.61 -14.52 24.26
N ALA A 728 14.60 -15.38 23.97
CA ALA A 728 14.76 -15.97 22.64
C ALA A 728 13.47 -16.64 22.16
N ASN A 729 13.11 -16.42 20.90
CA ASN A 729 11.85 -16.87 20.27
C ASN A 729 10.57 -16.26 20.84
N SER A 730 10.65 -15.22 21.67
CA SER A 730 9.50 -14.40 22.04
C SER A 730 9.39 -13.18 21.11
N PRO A 731 8.26 -12.96 20.45
CA PRO A 731 8.07 -11.79 19.62
C PRO A 731 7.84 -10.56 20.50
N ALA A 732 8.57 -9.47 20.23
CA ALA A 732 8.45 -8.23 20.99
C ALA A 732 7.09 -7.55 20.74
N ALA A 733 6.45 -7.05 21.81
CA ALA A 733 5.15 -6.37 21.75
C ALA A 733 5.19 -5.04 20.96
N ALA A 734 6.39 -4.46 20.82
CA ALA A 734 6.66 -3.27 20.03
C ALA A 734 8.05 -3.37 19.39
N ARG A 735 8.23 -2.80 18.19
CA ARG A 735 9.54 -2.61 17.57
C ARG A 735 10.06 -1.22 17.95
N PHE A 736 11.36 -1.11 18.23
CA PHE A 736 12.02 0.16 18.56
C PHE A 736 12.63 0.79 17.29
N GLY A 737 12.39 2.09 17.09
CA GLY A 737 12.80 2.83 15.89
C GLY A 737 13.83 3.93 16.17
N GLY A 738 14.38 3.97 17.39
CA GLY A 738 15.34 5.00 17.82
C GLY A 738 14.75 6.09 18.70
N MET A 739 15.64 6.92 19.26
CA MET A 739 15.33 8.15 19.99
C MET A 739 16.10 9.31 19.36
N TYR A 740 15.50 10.49 19.36
CA TYR A 740 16.14 11.71 18.85
C TYR A 740 15.58 12.95 19.56
N GLY A 741 16.39 14.01 19.61
CA GLY A 741 16.08 15.20 20.39
C GLY A 741 17.11 16.28 20.11
N TYR A 742 17.60 16.93 21.16
CA TYR A 742 18.56 18.03 21.05
C TYR A 742 19.70 17.86 22.04
N VAL A 743 20.93 18.07 21.56
CA VAL A 743 22.15 18.14 22.37
C VAL A 743 22.82 19.47 22.08
N GLU A 744 23.10 20.24 23.14
CA GLU A 744 23.70 21.58 23.01
C GLU A 744 22.96 22.50 22.00
N GLN A 745 21.62 22.44 22.00
CA GLN A 745 20.74 23.18 21.08
C GLN A 745 20.79 22.74 19.61
N ALA A 746 21.59 21.72 19.27
CA ALA A 746 21.62 21.12 17.95
C ALA A 746 20.71 19.88 17.88
N PRO A 747 19.92 19.71 16.81
CA PRO A 747 19.13 18.50 16.63
C PRO A 747 20.04 17.29 16.45
N VAL A 748 19.79 16.23 17.21
CA VAL A 748 20.45 14.93 17.03
C VAL A 748 19.60 14.09 16.07
N PRO A 749 20.16 13.58 14.96
CA PRO A 749 19.43 12.70 14.06
C PRO A 749 19.08 11.35 14.71
N ASN A 750 17.95 10.78 14.34
CA ASN A 750 17.62 9.41 14.66
C ASN A 750 18.61 8.46 13.96
N PRO A 751 19.31 7.56 14.67
CA PRO A 751 20.27 6.64 14.07
C PRO A 751 19.71 5.73 12.98
N ALA A 752 18.40 5.47 12.96
CA ALA A 752 17.77 4.62 11.96
C ALA A 752 17.59 5.31 10.59
N THR A 753 17.32 6.61 10.59
CA THR A 753 16.98 7.40 9.37
C THR A 753 18.04 8.44 9.01
N VAL A 754 18.94 8.75 9.95
CA VAL A 754 19.93 9.84 9.83
C VAL A 754 19.26 11.22 9.65
N THR A 755 17.97 11.32 9.99
CA THR A 755 17.15 12.55 9.98
C THR A 755 16.44 12.70 11.33
N THR A 756 15.70 13.79 11.54
CA THR A 756 14.84 13.97 12.73
C THR A 756 13.44 13.37 12.55
N GLU A 757 13.37 12.22 11.87
CA GLU A 757 12.11 11.51 11.56
C GLU A 757 12.21 10.03 11.97
N CYS A 758 11.06 9.42 12.25
CA CYS A 758 10.97 7.99 12.52
C CYS A 758 11.11 7.15 11.24
N PRO A 759 11.56 5.89 11.33
CA PRO A 759 11.52 4.95 10.22
C PRO A 759 10.09 4.78 9.68
N SER A 760 9.96 4.43 8.40
CA SER A 760 8.64 4.15 7.82
C SER A 760 7.93 3.04 8.62
N GLY A 761 6.66 3.28 8.99
CA GLY A 761 5.86 2.37 9.81
C GLY A 761 6.00 2.53 11.33
N PHE A 762 6.76 3.52 11.82
CA PHE A 762 6.92 3.83 13.24
C PHE A 762 6.22 5.13 13.63
N GLU A 763 5.52 5.12 14.76
CA GLU A 763 4.90 6.30 15.34
C GLU A 763 5.92 7.11 16.15
N GLN A 764 5.90 8.42 15.94
CA GLN A 764 6.69 9.38 16.71
C GLN A 764 5.92 9.79 17.97
N THR A 765 6.57 9.68 19.14
CA THR A 765 6.02 10.18 20.41
C THR A 765 6.97 11.18 21.05
N GLN A 766 6.50 12.40 21.32
CA GLN A 766 7.22 13.35 22.16
C GLN A 766 7.02 12.97 23.63
N VAL A 767 8.11 12.73 24.35
CA VAL A 767 8.05 12.23 25.74
C VAL A 767 8.57 13.24 26.76
N LEU A 768 9.35 14.23 26.31
CA LEU A 768 9.86 15.31 27.15
C LEU A 768 9.86 16.63 26.36
N GLY A 769 9.76 17.77 27.07
CA GLY A 769 10.00 19.10 26.51
C GLY A 769 8.99 20.15 26.98
N THR A 770 9.48 21.37 27.25
CA THR A 770 8.66 22.51 27.70
C THR A 770 8.96 23.70 26.82
N HIS A 771 7.95 24.33 26.24
CA HIS A 771 8.13 25.45 25.31
C HIS A 771 9.03 26.55 25.92
N ASN A 772 10.19 26.78 25.29
CA ASN A 772 11.23 27.75 25.68
C ASN A 772 12.00 27.48 26.98
N ILE A 773 11.88 26.29 27.58
CA ILE A 773 12.63 25.89 28.79
C ILE A 773 13.43 24.62 28.51
N ASP A 774 12.76 23.54 28.09
CA ASP A 774 13.40 22.25 27.81
C ASP A 774 13.22 21.88 26.35
N TYR A 775 14.29 21.47 25.67
CA TYR A 775 14.19 20.96 24.30
C TYR A 775 13.35 19.67 24.24
N PRO A 776 12.68 19.39 23.12
CA PRO A 776 11.86 18.19 23.01
C PRO A 776 12.72 16.93 22.79
N LEU A 777 12.31 15.82 23.43
CA LEU A 777 12.84 14.48 23.20
C LEU A 777 11.73 13.60 22.61
N TYR A 778 12.08 12.87 21.56
CA TYR A 778 11.19 11.97 20.84
C TYR A 778 11.72 10.54 20.85
N PHE A 779 10.81 9.58 20.80
CA PHE A 779 11.13 8.19 20.49
C PHE A 779 10.21 7.65 19.41
N CYS A 780 10.71 6.65 18.68
CA CYS A 780 9.99 5.98 17.60
C CYS A 780 9.63 4.56 18.04
N MET A 781 8.36 4.21 17.95
CA MET A 781 7.91 2.84 18.18
C MET A 781 6.87 2.42 17.16
N ALA A 782 6.90 1.15 16.77
CA ALA A 782 5.81 0.53 16.05
C ALA A 782 5.15 -0.50 16.97
N ARG A 783 3.84 -0.68 16.87
CA ARG A 783 3.10 -1.80 17.49
C ARG A 783 2.72 -2.79 16.41
N ALA A 784 2.63 -4.07 16.75
CA ALA A 784 2.04 -5.02 15.83
C ALA A 784 0.59 -4.57 15.57
N PRO A 785 0.20 -4.27 14.32
CA PRO A 785 -1.14 -3.82 14.01
C PRO A 785 -2.21 -4.85 14.40
N HIS A 786 -1.86 -6.14 14.37
CA HIS A 786 -2.75 -7.25 14.72
C HIS A 786 -1.98 -8.38 15.44
N TRP A 787 -2.72 -9.32 16.02
CA TRP A 787 -2.18 -10.55 16.60
C TRP A 787 -2.78 -11.75 15.92
N ASP A 788 -1.94 -12.71 15.56
CA ASP A 788 -2.36 -13.96 14.97
C ASP A 788 -2.90 -14.89 16.04
N PHE A 789 -4.04 -15.50 15.72
CA PHE A 789 -4.58 -16.61 16.49
C PHE A 789 -3.89 -17.91 16.09
N GLY A 790 -3.29 -18.59 17.06
CA GLY A 790 -2.59 -19.85 16.87
C GLY A 790 -3.33 -21.05 17.43
N GLY A 791 -4.55 -20.88 17.96
CA GLY A 791 -5.32 -21.95 18.60
C GLY A 791 -5.22 -21.96 20.13
N PHE A 792 -5.97 -22.86 20.75
CA PHE A 792 -5.93 -23.13 22.19
C PHE A 792 -5.21 -24.46 22.46
N ILE A 793 -4.54 -24.53 23.62
CA ILE A 793 -4.04 -25.77 24.19
C ILE A 793 -4.36 -25.81 25.68
N GLY A 794 -4.43 -27.01 26.24
CA GLY A 794 -4.73 -27.16 27.66
C GLY A 794 -5.09 -28.59 27.99
N THR A 795 -5.72 -28.76 29.13
CA THR A 795 -6.27 -30.04 29.58
C THR A 795 -7.72 -29.84 29.97
N ARG A 796 -8.59 -30.77 29.58
CA ARG A 796 -9.97 -30.84 30.10
C ARG A 796 -10.04 -31.89 31.21
N ASN A 797 -11.08 -31.82 32.04
CA ASN A 797 -11.21 -32.70 33.21
C ASN A 797 -11.17 -34.20 32.82
N GLY A 798 -10.43 -34.99 33.61
CA GLY A 798 -10.05 -36.37 33.29
C GLY A 798 -8.62 -36.53 32.75
N GLY A 799 -7.89 -35.43 32.54
CA GLY A 799 -6.51 -35.44 32.02
C GLY A 799 -6.43 -35.47 30.50
N GLU A 800 -7.56 -35.30 29.82
CA GLU A 800 -7.66 -35.32 28.37
C GLU A 800 -7.03 -34.03 27.79
N PRO A 801 -6.09 -34.13 26.84
CA PRO A 801 -5.47 -32.95 26.25
C PRO A 801 -6.44 -32.23 25.31
N VAL A 802 -6.37 -30.91 25.28
CA VAL A 802 -6.94 -30.07 24.21
C VAL A 802 -5.81 -29.86 23.19
N PRO A 803 -5.80 -30.60 22.05
CA PRO A 803 -4.73 -30.47 21.08
C PRO A 803 -4.90 -29.18 20.28
N ASN A 804 -3.78 -28.57 19.93
CA ASN A 804 -3.77 -27.49 18.95
C ASN A 804 -4.14 -28.06 17.57
N PRO A 805 -5.05 -27.44 16.81
CA PRO A 805 -5.44 -27.94 15.49
C PRO A 805 -4.30 -27.99 14.45
N VAL A 806 -3.24 -27.19 14.63
CA VAL A 806 -2.10 -27.14 13.71
C VAL A 806 -1.07 -28.21 14.05
N THR A 807 -0.73 -28.36 15.33
CA THR A 807 0.33 -29.29 15.77
C THR A 807 -0.20 -30.69 16.10
N ASN A 808 -1.53 -30.84 16.23
CA ASN A 808 -2.20 -32.04 16.75
C ASN A 808 -1.69 -32.48 18.14
N ALA A 809 -1.10 -31.56 18.90
CA ALA A 809 -0.52 -31.79 20.23
C ALA A 809 -0.82 -30.61 21.16
N ALA A 810 -0.56 -30.76 22.47
CA ALA A 810 -0.68 -29.69 23.45
C ALA A 810 0.51 -28.69 23.38
N THR A 811 0.89 -28.29 22.16
CA THR A 811 1.99 -27.38 21.84
C THR A 811 1.52 -26.32 20.86
N CYS A 812 2.03 -25.09 21.00
CA CYS A 812 1.74 -24.01 20.04
C CYS A 812 2.46 -24.24 18.71
N PRO A 813 1.93 -23.68 17.59
CA PRO A 813 2.63 -23.68 16.30
C PRO A 813 3.97 -22.94 16.40
N ASP A 814 4.89 -23.23 15.48
CA ASP A 814 6.21 -22.58 15.46
C ASP A 814 6.07 -21.06 15.33
N GLY A 815 6.81 -20.33 16.17
CA GLY A 815 6.75 -18.87 16.24
C GLY A 815 5.58 -18.30 17.05
N TYR A 816 4.71 -19.14 17.63
CA TYR A 816 3.62 -18.71 18.51
C TYR A 816 4.01 -18.85 19.99
N THR A 817 3.63 -17.85 20.79
CA THR A 817 3.83 -17.82 22.23
C THR A 817 2.64 -18.42 22.96
N ARG A 818 2.92 -19.29 23.95
CA ARG A 818 1.93 -19.86 24.85
C ARG A 818 1.67 -18.93 26.03
N THR A 819 0.43 -18.45 26.18
CA THR A 819 -0.01 -17.63 27.32
C THR A 819 -1.09 -18.35 28.10
N GLN A 820 -0.94 -18.52 29.42
CA GLN A 820 -2.01 -19.06 30.25
C GLN A 820 -3.06 -17.98 30.51
N VAL A 821 -4.32 -18.29 30.21
CA VAL A 821 -5.41 -17.31 30.25
C VAL A 821 -6.48 -17.68 31.27
N LEU A 822 -6.57 -18.97 31.64
CA LEU A 822 -7.44 -19.47 32.69
C LEU A 822 -6.79 -20.65 33.43
N GLY A 823 -7.14 -20.86 34.70
CA GLY A 823 -6.86 -22.09 35.44
C GLY A 823 -6.75 -21.91 36.95
N THR A 824 -7.15 -22.93 37.71
CA THR A 824 -6.98 -23.04 39.17
C THR A 824 -6.56 -24.46 39.54
N SER A 825 -6.08 -24.67 40.76
CA SER A 825 -5.67 -25.99 41.23
C SER A 825 -6.85 -26.92 41.58
N ALA A 826 -8.09 -26.43 41.59
CA ALA A 826 -9.25 -27.14 42.14
C ALA A 826 -10.53 -27.12 41.30
N VAL A 827 -10.70 -26.20 40.34
CA VAL A 827 -11.97 -26.04 39.59
C VAL A 827 -11.75 -25.92 38.08
N ASP A 828 -10.85 -25.05 37.64
CA ASP A 828 -10.59 -24.78 36.22
C ASP A 828 -9.27 -25.43 35.81
N GLN A 829 -9.28 -26.36 34.85
CA GLN A 829 -8.02 -26.86 34.29
C GLN A 829 -7.27 -25.74 33.53
N PRO A 830 -5.93 -25.80 33.44
CA PRO A 830 -5.15 -24.80 32.71
C PRO A 830 -5.56 -24.69 31.23
N LEU A 831 -6.01 -23.49 30.83
CA LEU A 831 -6.25 -23.13 29.45
C LEU A 831 -5.17 -22.14 29.00
N TYR A 832 -4.53 -22.46 27.87
CA TYR A 832 -3.54 -21.62 27.24
C TYR A 832 -3.98 -21.21 25.84
N LEU A 833 -3.62 -19.99 25.48
CA LEU A 833 -3.79 -19.41 24.17
C LEU A 833 -2.42 -19.35 23.47
N CYS A 834 -2.39 -19.73 22.20
CA CYS A 834 -1.24 -19.56 21.32
C CYS A 834 -1.42 -18.30 20.48
N THR A 835 -0.51 -17.34 20.59
CA THR A 835 -0.56 -16.09 19.80
C THR A 835 0.80 -15.63 19.30
N ARG A 836 0.79 -14.87 18.21
CA ARG A 836 1.98 -14.23 17.63
C ARG A 836 1.64 -12.80 17.20
N PRO A 837 2.44 -11.77 17.53
CA PRO A 837 2.31 -10.44 16.95
C PRO A 837 2.49 -10.51 15.43
N ASN A 838 1.56 -9.93 14.67
CA ASN A 838 1.62 -9.87 13.21
C ASN A 838 1.93 -8.45 12.74
N TRP A 839 2.98 -8.33 11.94
CA TRP A 839 3.48 -7.08 11.37
C TRP A 839 3.14 -6.89 9.88
N GLY A 840 2.37 -7.80 9.29
CA GLY A 840 2.12 -7.89 7.85
C GLY A 840 3.16 -8.73 7.10
N ASP A 841 4.07 -9.36 7.83
CA ASP A 841 5.23 -10.07 7.29
C ASP A 841 4.96 -11.59 7.12
N ALA A 842 3.85 -12.10 7.68
CA ALA A 842 3.51 -13.52 7.64
C ALA A 842 1.99 -13.74 7.83
N ASP A 843 1.48 -14.81 7.21
CA ASP A 843 0.10 -15.25 7.38
C ASP A 843 -0.11 -15.98 8.73
N PRO A 844 -1.29 -15.85 9.37
CA PRO A 844 -1.62 -16.62 10.56
C PRO A 844 -1.76 -18.11 10.26
N ALA A 845 -1.59 -18.95 11.28
CA ALA A 845 -1.82 -20.39 11.17
C ALA A 845 -3.33 -20.75 11.14
N LEU A 846 -4.14 -20.03 11.93
CA LEU A 846 -5.59 -20.25 12.04
C LEU A 846 -6.35 -18.92 11.96
N ASP A 847 -7.52 -18.94 11.34
CA ASP A 847 -8.51 -17.85 11.48
C ASP A 847 -9.35 -18.08 12.73
N PHE A 848 -9.56 -17.03 13.52
CA PHE A 848 -10.46 -17.04 14.67
C PHE A 848 -11.91 -16.76 14.22
N GLY A 849 -12.88 -17.51 14.75
CA GLY A 849 -14.30 -17.39 14.40
C GLY A 849 -15.22 -17.07 15.57
N GLY A 850 -14.68 -16.51 16.66
CA GLY A 850 -15.42 -16.22 17.89
C GLY A 850 -15.41 -17.35 18.91
N MET A 851 -16.08 -17.12 20.04
CA MET A 851 -16.21 -18.07 21.15
C MET A 851 -17.63 -18.01 21.72
N TRP A 852 -18.08 -19.10 22.33
CA TRP A 852 -19.35 -19.18 23.04
C TRP A 852 -19.21 -20.07 24.28
N GLY A 853 -20.02 -19.80 25.30
CA GLY A 853 -19.93 -20.49 26.58
C GLY A 853 -21.07 -20.12 27.52
N TYR A 854 -20.77 -19.97 28.81
CA TYR A 854 -21.74 -19.57 29.82
C TYR A 854 -21.14 -18.59 30.82
N ALA A 855 -21.88 -17.52 31.11
CA ALA A 855 -21.53 -16.56 32.15
C ALA A 855 -22.69 -16.42 33.13
N ASP A 856 -22.40 -16.57 34.43
CA ASP A 856 -23.39 -16.56 35.52
C ASP A 856 -24.54 -17.55 35.29
N GLY A 857 -24.21 -18.73 34.74
CA GLY A 857 -25.17 -19.77 34.37
C GLY A 857 -26.06 -19.47 33.16
N VAL A 858 -25.84 -18.36 32.46
CA VAL A 858 -26.56 -17.97 31.24
C VAL A 858 -25.70 -18.25 30.01
N ALA A 859 -26.30 -18.82 28.96
CA ALA A 859 -25.61 -19.07 27.70
C ALA A 859 -25.14 -17.76 27.06
N VAL A 860 -23.86 -17.69 26.72
CA VAL A 860 -23.26 -16.62 25.94
C VAL A 860 -23.04 -17.14 24.53
N ASN A 861 -23.75 -16.57 23.56
CA ASN A 861 -23.67 -16.95 22.16
C ASN A 861 -22.41 -16.40 21.49
N ASN A 862 -22.01 -17.02 20.37
CA ASN A 862 -20.96 -16.48 19.52
C ASN A 862 -21.47 -15.21 18.84
N PRO A 863 -20.80 -14.05 18.96
CA PRO A 863 -21.30 -12.79 18.40
C PRO A 863 -21.46 -12.83 16.87
N TYR A 864 -20.71 -13.67 16.17
CA TYR A 864 -20.76 -13.76 14.71
C TYR A 864 -21.90 -14.64 14.16
N THR A 865 -22.52 -15.46 15.01
CA THR A 865 -23.67 -16.32 14.63
C THR A 865 -24.92 -16.05 15.45
N ASN A 866 -24.80 -15.29 16.55
CA ASN A 866 -25.83 -15.09 17.57
C ASN A 866 -26.44 -16.42 18.09
N ALA A 867 -25.65 -17.49 18.05
CA ALA A 867 -26.02 -18.81 18.56
C ALA A 867 -24.79 -19.50 19.18
N GLN A 868 -25.00 -20.62 19.88
CA GLN A 868 -23.91 -21.49 20.34
C GLN A 868 -23.38 -22.35 19.17
N THR A 869 -22.95 -21.69 18.09
CA THR A 869 -22.48 -22.31 16.84
C THR A 869 -21.33 -21.48 16.24
N CYS A 870 -20.55 -22.09 15.33
CA CYS A 870 -19.50 -21.39 14.60
C CYS A 870 -20.00 -20.81 13.27
N PRO A 871 -19.36 -19.74 12.75
CA PRO A 871 -19.65 -19.23 11.42
C PRO A 871 -19.49 -20.32 10.34
N ALA A 872 -20.13 -20.13 9.19
CA ALA A 872 -20.02 -21.07 8.09
C ALA A 872 -18.55 -21.27 7.67
N GLY A 873 -18.12 -22.53 7.59
CA GLY A 873 -16.72 -22.89 7.27
C GLY A 873 -15.77 -22.89 8.48
N PHE A 874 -16.24 -22.60 9.69
CA PHE A 874 -15.46 -22.70 10.92
C PHE A 874 -15.84 -23.95 11.73
N ILE A 875 -14.84 -24.50 12.43
CA ILE A 875 -14.94 -25.70 13.26
C ILE A 875 -15.03 -25.29 14.73
N ALA A 876 -15.93 -25.90 15.48
CA ALA A 876 -16.04 -25.72 16.93
C ALA A 876 -15.08 -26.65 17.68
N GLN A 877 -14.18 -26.09 18.49
CA GLN A 877 -13.38 -26.83 19.47
C GLN A 877 -13.93 -26.59 20.88
N LYS A 878 -14.28 -27.65 21.60
CA LYS A 878 -14.49 -27.55 23.05
C LYS A 878 -13.14 -27.37 23.75
N VAL A 879 -12.96 -26.24 24.41
CA VAL A 879 -11.69 -25.87 25.07
C VAL A 879 -11.75 -25.99 26.61
N LEU A 880 -12.95 -25.91 27.21
CA LEU A 880 -13.23 -26.17 28.64
C LEU A 880 -14.64 -26.77 28.83
N GLY A 881 -14.96 -27.26 30.04
CA GLY A 881 -16.30 -27.73 30.43
C GLY A 881 -16.43 -29.21 30.78
N THR A 882 -17.31 -29.52 31.74
CA THR A 882 -17.65 -30.87 32.21
C THR A 882 -19.17 -30.99 32.41
N THR A 883 -19.82 -31.93 31.72
CA THR A 883 -21.28 -32.10 31.81
C THR A 883 -21.74 -32.29 33.26
N GLY A 884 -22.46 -31.29 33.79
CA GLY A 884 -23.03 -31.30 35.15
C GLY A 884 -22.10 -30.83 36.27
N GLN A 885 -20.88 -30.36 35.98
CA GLN A 885 -19.94 -29.81 36.97
C GLN A 885 -19.33 -28.46 36.57
N ASP A 886 -19.08 -28.24 35.27
CA ASP A 886 -18.38 -27.07 34.73
C ASP A 886 -19.01 -26.69 33.38
N TYR A 887 -19.10 -25.40 33.10
CA TYR A 887 -19.74 -24.91 31.89
C TYR A 887 -18.85 -25.06 30.66
N ASP A 888 -19.45 -25.53 29.57
CA ASP A 888 -18.73 -25.72 28.31
C ASP A 888 -18.32 -24.39 27.67
N LEU A 889 -17.03 -24.28 27.34
CA LEU A 889 -16.48 -23.19 26.53
C LEU A 889 -16.02 -23.75 25.18
N HIS A 890 -16.45 -23.11 24.11
CA HIS A 890 -16.08 -23.47 22.75
C HIS A 890 -15.43 -22.29 22.02
N ALA A 891 -14.42 -22.60 21.22
CA ALA A 891 -13.76 -21.67 20.31
C ALA A 891 -13.94 -22.11 18.87
N CYS A 892 -14.19 -21.15 17.98
CA CYS A 892 -14.36 -21.39 16.56
C CYS A 892 -13.07 -21.08 15.82
N TYR A 893 -12.63 -21.98 14.94
CA TYR A 893 -11.41 -21.80 14.15
C TYR A 893 -11.52 -22.44 12.76
N ARG A 894 -10.66 -22.02 11.83
CA ARG A 894 -10.36 -22.78 10.61
C ARG A 894 -8.90 -22.61 10.22
N PRO A 895 -8.30 -23.54 9.45
CA PRO A 895 -7.01 -23.31 8.81
C PRO A 895 -7.03 -22.05 7.95
N HIS A 896 -5.99 -21.22 8.08
CA HIS A 896 -5.86 -20.03 7.27
C HIS A 896 -5.47 -20.36 5.82
N VAL A 897 -5.93 -19.56 4.86
CA VAL A 897 -5.60 -19.68 3.43
C VAL A 897 -4.57 -18.61 3.06
N PRO A 898 -3.34 -18.98 2.65
CA PRO A 898 -2.28 -18.00 2.39
C PRO A 898 -2.70 -16.90 1.41
N GLY A 899 -2.34 -15.66 1.74
CA GLY A 899 -2.68 -14.47 0.95
C GLY A 899 -4.14 -13.99 1.05
N GLN A 900 -4.98 -14.61 1.88
CA GLN A 900 -6.33 -14.11 2.19
C GLN A 900 -6.36 -13.36 3.52
N ALA A 901 -7.26 -12.38 3.66
CA ALA A 901 -7.49 -11.74 4.95
C ALA A 901 -8.33 -12.65 5.87
N SER A 902 -8.02 -12.68 7.17
CA SER A 902 -8.89 -13.33 8.16
C SER A 902 -10.24 -12.62 8.21
N PRO A 903 -11.37 -13.34 8.10
CA PRO A 903 -12.70 -12.73 8.02
C PRO A 903 -13.17 -12.09 9.34
N TYR A 904 -12.59 -12.51 10.47
CA TYR A 904 -12.86 -11.94 11.79
C TYR A 904 -11.55 -11.55 12.47
N ALA A 905 -11.49 -10.33 12.97
CA ALA A 905 -10.30 -9.82 13.63
C ALA A 905 -10.13 -10.44 15.02
N PHE A 906 -8.92 -10.92 15.32
CA PHE A 906 -8.54 -11.38 16.65
C PHE A 906 -7.78 -10.28 17.41
N ALA A 907 -8.23 -9.97 18.62
CA ALA A 907 -7.65 -8.93 19.48
C ALA A 907 -7.25 -9.44 20.86
N GLY A 908 -7.11 -10.76 21.02
CA GLY A 908 -6.70 -11.39 22.26
C GLY A 908 -7.83 -11.52 23.29
N LEU A 909 -7.44 -12.02 24.45
CA LEU A 909 -8.32 -12.43 25.54
C LEU A 909 -7.55 -12.49 26.86
N TRP A 910 -8.26 -12.36 27.97
CA TRP A 910 -7.70 -12.39 29.31
C TRP A 910 -8.69 -13.00 30.31
N GLY A 911 -8.15 -13.55 31.39
CA GLY A 911 -8.96 -14.19 32.43
C GLY A 911 -8.25 -14.16 33.76
N HIS A 912 -8.30 -15.28 34.48
CA HIS A 912 -7.66 -15.41 35.78
C HIS A 912 -6.92 -16.74 35.91
N VAL A 913 -5.73 -16.69 36.50
CA VAL A 913 -4.93 -17.86 36.88
C VAL A 913 -4.72 -17.80 38.38
N GLU A 914 -5.17 -18.85 39.09
CA GLU A 914 -5.12 -18.93 40.56
C GLU A 914 -5.77 -17.72 41.26
N GLY A 915 -6.81 -17.16 40.64
CA GLY A 915 -7.51 -15.96 41.13
C GLY A 915 -6.84 -14.62 40.84
N ALA A 916 -5.63 -14.61 40.24
CA ALA A 916 -4.99 -13.40 39.76
C ALA A 916 -5.35 -13.13 38.29
N GLN A 917 -5.61 -11.87 37.94
CA GLN A 917 -5.88 -11.49 36.54
C GLN A 917 -4.65 -11.69 35.67
N THR A 918 -4.85 -12.30 34.51
CA THR A 918 -3.83 -12.38 33.45
C THR A 918 -4.01 -11.24 32.45
N PRO A 919 -2.95 -10.69 31.85
CA PRO A 919 -3.08 -9.64 30.85
C PRO A 919 -3.48 -10.24 29.49
N ASN A 920 -4.20 -9.45 28.69
CA ASN A 920 -4.42 -9.74 27.28
C ASN A 920 -3.07 -9.65 26.54
N PRO A 921 -2.63 -10.69 25.80
CA PRO A 921 -1.39 -10.66 25.03
C PRO A 921 -1.27 -9.44 24.10
N THR A 922 -2.40 -8.99 23.55
CA THR A 922 -2.45 -7.88 22.59
C THR A 922 -2.13 -6.52 23.21
N THR A 923 -2.50 -6.31 24.47
CA THR A 923 -2.37 -5.00 25.14
C THR A 923 -1.40 -5.01 26.31
N GLY A 924 -1.03 -6.19 26.82
CA GLY A 924 -0.27 -6.32 28.07
C GLY A 924 -1.07 -5.87 29.31
N ALA A 925 -2.38 -5.68 29.19
CA ALA A 925 -3.27 -5.21 30.25
C ALA A 925 -4.59 -6.01 30.26
N THR A 926 -5.42 -5.84 31.30
CA THR A 926 -6.75 -6.45 31.40
C THR A 926 -7.80 -5.63 30.64
N SER A 927 -7.49 -5.32 29.38
CA SER A 927 -8.31 -4.47 28.52
C SER A 927 -8.13 -4.85 27.05
N CYS A 928 -9.12 -4.46 26.24
CA CYS A 928 -9.07 -4.63 24.80
C CYS A 928 -8.28 -3.52 24.11
N PRO A 929 -7.67 -3.80 22.95
CA PRO A 929 -7.06 -2.76 22.13
C PRO A 929 -8.12 -1.79 21.62
N ARG A 930 -7.65 -0.66 21.10
CA ARG A 930 -8.50 0.37 20.48
C ARG A 930 -9.37 -0.25 19.39
N GLY A 931 -10.66 0.10 19.34
CA GLY A 931 -11.62 -0.49 18.40
C GLY A 931 -12.33 -1.75 18.89
N PHE A 932 -11.98 -2.28 20.06
CA PHE A 932 -12.56 -3.50 20.62
C PHE A 932 -13.16 -3.30 22.02
N ALA A 933 -14.13 -4.14 22.37
CA ALA A 933 -14.79 -4.20 23.68
C ALA A 933 -14.57 -5.57 24.35
N PRO A 934 -14.50 -5.62 25.70
CA PRO A 934 -14.54 -6.87 26.46
C PRO A 934 -15.88 -7.58 26.28
N THR A 935 -15.88 -8.85 25.87
CA THR A 935 -17.04 -9.75 25.97
C THR A 935 -16.70 -10.90 26.92
N ARG A 936 -17.43 -10.98 28.04
CA ARG A 936 -17.31 -12.07 29.01
C ARG A 936 -17.97 -13.31 28.43
N VAL A 937 -17.18 -14.34 28.16
CA VAL A 937 -17.64 -15.59 27.52
C VAL A 937 -17.71 -16.76 28.50
N LEU A 938 -17.02 -16.64 29.64
CA LEU A 938 -17.04 -17.60 30.74
C LEU A 938 -17.05 -16.88 32.08
N GLY A 939 -17.48 -17.57 33.13
CA GLY A 939 -17.35 -17.18 34.52
C GLY A 939 -18.67 -17.28 35.24
N THR A 940 -18.74 -17.93 36.39
CA THR A 940 -19.94 -17.97 37.24
C THR A 940 -19.49 -17.81 38.69
N GLN A 941 -20.09 -16.88 39.44
CA GLN A 941 -19.64 -16.57 40.79
C GLN A 941 -19.57 -17.83 41.68
N GLY A 942 -18.36 -18.17 42.15
CA GLY A 942 -18.10 -19.34 42.98
C GLY A 942 -17.94 -20.68 42.24
N THR A 943 -18.00 -20.69 40.90
CA THR A 943 -17.74 -21.86 40.05
C THR A 943 -16.54 -21.57 39.13
N ASP A 944 -16.69 -20.69 38.13
CA ASP A 944 -15.62 -20.42 37.14
C ASP A 944 -15.12 -18.98 37.25
N TYR A 945 -13.81 -18.78 37.08
CA TYR A 945 -13.28 -17.42 36.94
C TYR A 945 -13.69 -16.79 35.59
N PRO A 946 -13.90 -15.46 35.53
CA PRO A 946 -14.35 -14.85 34.31
C PRO A 946 -13.24 -14.79 33.25
N LEU A 947 -13.61 -15.14 32.03
CA LEU A 947 -12.79 -15.04 30.82
C LEU A 947 -13.43 -14.03 29.86
N TYR A 948 -12.62 -13.13 29.35
CA TYR A 948 -13.02 -12.07 28.43
C TYR A 948 -12.24 -12.20 27.13
N PHE A 949 -12.91 -12.04 25.99
CA PHE A 949 -12.27 -11.86 24.69
C PHE A 949 -12.62 -10.50 24.10
N CYS A 950 -11.80 -10.04 23.16
CA CYS A 950 -12.01 -8.76 22.50
C CYS A 950 -12.85 -8.88 21.24
N GLU A 951 -14.01 -8.21 21.25
CA GLU A 951 -14.95 -8.14 20.15
C GLU A 951 -14.93 -6.74 19.53
N LEU A 952 -15.11 -6.64 18.22
CA LEU A 952 -15.16 -5.34 17.52
C LEU A 952 -16.35 -4.49 18.01
N LEU A 953 -16.09 -3.22 18.34
CA LEU A 953 -17.10 -2.29 18.85
C LEU A 953 -18.28 -2.14 17.88
N GLN A 954 -17.98 -2.05 16.59
CA GLN A 954 -18.97 -1.91 15.53
C GLN A 954 -19.84 -3.15 15.33
N THR A 955 -19.37 -4.33 15.73
CA THR A 955 -20.15 -5.58 15.68
C THR A 955 -21.03 -5.67 16.92
N LYS A 956 -20.43 -5.48 18.09
CA LYS A 956 -21.08 -5.63 19.39
C LYS A 956 -22.25 -4.67 19.61
N PHE A 957 -22.11 -3.43 19.13
CA PHE A 957 -23.07 -2.36 19.38
C PHE A 957 -23.88 -1.97 18.12
N ALA A 958 -23.87 -2.81 17.09
CA ALA A 958 -24.67 -2.57 15.89
C ALA A 958 -26.18 -2.71 16.22
N PRO A 959 -27.05 -1.82 15.71
CA PRO A 959 -28.47 -1.87 16.05
C PRO A 959 -29.22 -3.01 15.35
N ARG A 960 -30.29 -3.51 15.97
CA ARG A 960 -31.27 -4.36 15.29
C ARG A 960 -32.36 -3.48 14.70
N LEU A 961 -32.58 -3.57 13.38
CA LEU A 961 -33.70 -2.90 12.72
C LEU A 961 -34.95 -3.77 12.79
N ARG A 962 -36.08 -3.19 13.17
CA ARG A 962 -37.40 -3.85 13.19
C ARG A 962 -38.33 -3.14 12.23
N PHE A 963 -38.99 -3.91 11.37
CA PHE A 963 -39.84 -3.39 10.30
C PHE A 963 -41.33 -3.59 10.61
N ASP A 964 -42.17 -2.71 10.06
CA ASP A 964 -43.61 -2.93 10.05
C ASP A 964 -43.96 -4.22 9.30
N GLY A 965 -44.97 -4.97 9.75
CA GLY A 965 -45.41 -6.20 9.08
C GLY A 965 -45.91 -5.99 7.63
N SER A 966 -46.16 -4.74 7.24
CA SER A 966 -46.57 -4.32 5.89
C SER A 966 -45.59 -3.34 5.24
N ALA A 967 -44.31 -3.36 5.65
CA ALA A 967 -43.25 -2.54 5.05
C ALA A 967 -43.18 -2.72 3.53
N ARG A 968 -42.95 -1.61 2.81
CA ARG A 968 -42.95 -1.58 1.34
C ARG A 968 -41.56 -1.77 0.71
N GLY A 969 -40.50 -1.57 1.49
CA GLY A 969 -39.11 -1.72 1.06
C GLY A 969 -38.20 -2.06 2.24
N TYR A 970 -37.11 -2.74 1.93
CA TYR A 970 -36.08 -3.17 2.87
C TYR A 970 -34.70 -2.63 2.43
N PRO A 971 -33.72 -2.56 3.34
CA PRO A 971 -32.36 -2.19 2.98
C PRO A 971 -31.77 -3.12 1.91
N MET A 972 -30.81 -2.62 1.14
CA MET A 972 -30.08 -3.37 0.12
C MET A 972 -28.62 -2.91 -0.01
N SER A 973 -27.85 -3.61 -0.83
CA SER A 973 -26.48 -3.23 -1.19
C SER A 973 -26.48 -1.91 -1.98
N ALA A 974 -25.88 -0.86 -1.39
CA ALA A 974 -25.56 0.37 -2.10
C ALA A 974 -24.65 0.14 -3.31
N GLN A 975 -23.76 -0.86 -3.30
CA GLN A 975 -22.97 -1.23 -4.47
C GLN A 975 -23.85 -1.76 -5.61
N ASP A 976 -24.77 -2.68 -5.32
CA ASP A 976 -25.69 -3.24 -6.34
C ASP A 976 -26.55 -2.14 -6.96
N PHE A 977 -27.02 -1.20 -6.13
CA PHE A 977 -27.77 -0.06 -6.61
C PHE A 977 -26.90 0.93 -7.38
N TYR A 978 -25.68 1.22 -6.92
CA TYR A 978 -24.73 2.08 -7.62
C TYR A 978 -24.45 1.55 -9.04
N ASP A 979 -24.23 0.24 -9.16
CA ASP A 979 -23.99 -0.39 -10.46
C ASP A 979 -25.22 -0.32 -11.38
N ALA A 980 -26.42 -0.49 -10.83
CA ALA A 980 -27.67 -0.50 -11.60
C ALA A 980 -28.29 0.89 -11.87
N ALA A 981 -28.03 1.90 -11.04
CA ALA A 981 -28.67 3.21 -11.12
C ALA A 981 -27.70 4.34 -11.49
N VAL A 982 -26.41 4.19 -11.17
CA VAL A 982 -25.38 5.22 -11.41
C VAL A 982 -24.44 4.83 -12.54
N VAL A 983 -23.90 3.60 -12.52
CA VAL A 983 -22.97 3.11 -13.56
C VAL A 983 -23.71 2.75 -14.84
N ASN A 984 -24.76 1.94 -14.73
CA ASN A 984 -25.61 1.53 -15.86
C ASN A 984 -27.02 2.06 -15.67
N PRO A 985 -27.30 3.37 -15.85
CA PRO A 985 -28.52 4.01 -15.38
C PRO A 985 -29.80 3.38 -15.95
N GLN A 986 -30.34 2.40 -15.24
CA GLN A 986 -31.60 1.77 -15.58
C GLN A 986 -32.75 2.73 -15.26
N GLN A 987 -33.72 2.80 -16.17
CA GLN A 987 -34.96 3.53 -15.93
C GLN A 987 -35.97 2.59 -15.26
N GLY A 988 -36.19 2.76 -13.96
CA GLY A 988 -37.15 1.96 -13.19
C GLY A 988 -36.89 1.99 -11.70
N ILE A 989 -37.81 1.39 -10.93
CA ILE A 989 -37.68 1.26 -9.47
C ILE A 989 -36.73 0.11 -9.17
N ILE A 990 -35.58 0.43 -8.55
CA ILE A 990 -34.62 -0.54 -8.02
C ILE A 990 -34.80 -0.55 -6.51
N GLN A 991 -35.29 -1.65 -5.94
CA GLN A 991 -35.54 -1.75 -4.51
C GLN A 991 -35.55 -3.21 -4.06
N ASN A 992 -35.29 -3.44 -2.77
CA ASN A 992 -35.48 -4.73 -2.14
C ASN A 992 -36.88 -4.80 -1.51
N THR A 993 -37.77 -5.62 -2.07
CA THR A 993 -39.09 -5.92 -1.50
C THR A 993 -39.17 -7.30 -0.84
N ASP A 994 -38.06 -8.04 -0.82
CA ASP A 994 -38.02 -9.42 -0.32
C ASP A 994 -37.57 -9.46 1.14
N ALA A 995 -38.52 -9.65 2.05
CA ALA A 995 -38.27 -9.75 3.48
C ALA A 995 -37.36 -10.93 3.87
N THR A 996 -37.24 -11.96 3.01
CA THR A 996 -36.42 -13.14 3.31
C THR A 996 -34.92 -12.81 3.32
N THR A 997 -34.51 -11.71 2.66
CA THR A 997 -33.13 -11.22 2.62
C THR A 997 -32.63 -10.67 3.95
N LEU A 998 -33.52 -10.30 4.87
CA LEU A 998 -33.15 -9.64 6.14
C LEU A 998 -32.36 -10.56 7.10
N GLY A 999 -32.48 -11.87 6.94
CA GLY A 999 -31.79 -12.87 7.77
C GLY A 999 -30.63 -13.59 7.10
N THR A 1000 -30.30 -13.26 5.84
CA THR A 1000 -29.30 -14.00 5.05
C THR A 1000 -27.85 -13.57 5.35
N GLY A 1001 -27.67 -12.40 5.98
CA GLY A 1001 -26.37 -11.76 6.12
C GLY A 1001 -25.80 -11.19 4.82
N THR A 1002 -26.61 -11.03 3.77
CA THR A 1002 -26.14 -10.44 2.49
C THR A 1002 -26.31 -8.92 2.44
N ILE A 1003 -27.22 -8.35 3.24
CA ILE A 1003 -27.50 -6.91 3.21
C ILE A 1003 -26.42 -6.15 3.99
N PRO A 1004 -25.65 -5.24 3.36
CA PRO A 1004 -24.62 -4.48 4.04
C PRO A 1004 -25.21 -3.46 5.03
N THR A 1005 -24.55 -3.33 6.17
CA THR A 1005 -24.65 -2.18 7.07
C THR A 1005 -23.34 -1.42 6.99
N TYR A 1006 -23.41 -0.15 6.64
CA TYR A 1006 -22.22 0.67 6.49
C TYR A 1006 -21.93 1.42 7.78
N TYR A 1007 -20.67 1.58 8.14
CA TYR A 1007 -20.33 2.24 9.41
C TYR A 1007 -19.09 3.12 9.35
N GLN A 1008 -19.05 4.08 10.28
CA GLN A 1008 -17.89 4.88 10.65
C GLN A 1008 -17.81 4.99 12.17
N LEU A 1009 -16.60 5.00 12.72
CA LEU A 1009 -16.40 5.16 14.16
C LEU A 1009 -15.36 6.24 14.46
N ILE A 1010 -15.59 6.99 15.53
CA ILE A 1010 -14.63 7.96 16.06
C ILE A 1010 -14.49 7.81 17.56
N GLU A 1011 -13.34 8.26 18.07
CA GLU A 1011 -13.13 8.43 19.51
C GLU A 1011 -13.21 9.90 19.90
N CYS A 1012 -13.90 10.17 21.01
CA CYS A 1012 -14.10 11.48 21.60
C CYS A 1012 -13.60 11.45 23.05
N GLY A 1013 -12.28 11.53 23.23
CA GLY A 1013 -11.67 11.21 24.52
C GLY A 1013 -11.68 9.69 24.73
N GLN A 1014 -12.24 9.23 25.85
CA GLN A 1014 -12.41 7.79 26.12
C GLN A 1014 -13.71 7.24 25.51
N GLN A 1015 -14.66 8.10 25.19
CA GLN A 1015 -15.95 7.73 24.61
C GLN A 1015 -15.81 7.40 23.11
N VAL A 1016 -16.64 6.48 22.61
CA VAL A 1016 -16.71 6.12 21.19
C VAL A 1016 -18.07 6.47 20.61
N ARG A 1017 -18.10 6.97 19.38
CA ARG A 1017 -19.32 7.19 18.60
C ARG A 1017 -19.24 6.37 17.32
N ILE A 1018 -20.24 5.53 17.10
CA ILE A 1018 -20.33 4.66 15.92
C ILE A 1018 -21.60 5.07 15.16
N LYS A 1019 -21.44 5.49 13.91
CA LYS A 1019 -22.55 5.80 13.03
C LYS A 1019 -22.76 4.65 12.07
N TYR A 1020 -23.97 4.11 12.05
CA TYR A 1020 -24.40 3.06 11.15
C TYR A 1020 -25.37 3.63 10.12
N TRP A 1021 -25.28 3.12 8.90
CA TRP A 1021 -25.99 3.56 7.72
C TRP A 1021 -26.60 2.37 7.00
N TRP A 1022 -27.81 2.56 6.49
CA TRP A 1022 -28.50 1.62 5.61
C TRP A 1022 -28.93 2.31 4.34
N PHE A 1023 -28.84 1.57 3.25
CA PHE A 1023 -29.20 2.05 1.93
C PHE A 1023 -30.50 1.41 1.47
N TYR A 1024 -31.42 2.22 0.98
CA TYR A 1024 -32.70 1.81 0.42
C TYR A 1024 -32.75 2.26 -1.04
N GLY A 1025 -32.91 1.32 -1.98
CA GLY A 1025 -32.91 1.68 -3.40
C GLY A 1025 -34.08 2.57 -3.83
N TYR A 1026 -35.20 2.52 -3.11
CA TYR A 1026 -36.35 3.35 -3.40
C TYR A 1026 -37.20 3.61 -2.16
N GLN A 1027 -37.67 4.84 -2.03
CA GLN A 1027 -38.74 5.23 -1.14
C GLN A 1027 -40.05 5.38 -1.92
N SER A 1028 -41.09 4.66 -1.49
CA SER A 1028 -42.43 4.80 -2.07
C SER A 1028 -43.09 6.11 -1.64
N THR A 1029 -44.12 6.54 -2.38
CA THR A 1029 -44.89 7.74 -2.05
C THR A 1029 -45.43 7.65 -0.63
N CYS A 1030 -45.16 8.68 0.16
CA CYS A 1030 -45.65 8.77 1.53
C CYS A 1030 -47.00 9.48 1.63
N ASP A 1031 -47.64 9.86 0.53
CA ASP A 1031 -49.03 10.34 0.51
C ASP A 1031 -49.77 10.08 -0.81
N ASP A 1032 -51.10 10.29 -0.78
CA ASP A 1032 -52.00 10.14 -1.92
C ASP A 1032 -51.75 11.17 -3.05
N PHE A 1033 -50.95 12.21 -2.78
CA PHE A 1033 -50.57 13.24 -3.76
C PHE A 1033 -49.25 12.93 -4.47
N GLY A 1034 -48.62 11.79 -4.14
CA GLY A 1034 -47.39 11.33 -4.78
C GLY A 1034 -46.11 11.94 -4.19
N ASN A 1035 -46.16 12.56 -3.00
CA ASN A 1035 -44.99 13.18 -2.40
C ASN A 1035 -44.04 12.15 -1.78
N GLY A 1036 -42.77 12.55 -1.68
CA GLY A 1036 -41.70 11.82 -0.99
C GLY A 1036 -41.13 10.61 -1.72
N ALA A 1037 -41.65 10.24 -2.89
CA ALA A 1037 -41.05 9.17 -3.67
C ALA A 1037 -39.72 9.59 -4.31
N HIS A 1038 -38.67 8.82 -4.07
CA HIS A 1038 -37.34 9.07 -4.62
C HIS A 1038 -36.49 7.79 -4.62
N HIS A 1039 -35.48 7.76 -5.47
CA HIS A 1039 -34.52 6.66 -5.54
C HIS A 1039 -33.36 6.86 -4.56
N GLY A 1040 -32.69 5.78 -4.18
CA GLY A 1040 -31.44 5.77 -3.44
C GLY A 1040 -31.42 6.65 -2.21
N ASP A 1041 -31.96 6.11 -1.12
CA ASP A 1041 -32.17 6.75 0.18
C ASP A 1041 -31.21 6.19 1.24
N TRP A 1042 -30.76 7.06 2.13
CA TRP A 1042 -29.75 6.76 3.15
C TRP A 1042 -30.30 7.13 4.52
N GLU A 1043 -30.42 6.12 5.38
CA GLU A 1043 -30.88 6.26 6.75
C GLU A 1043 -29.79 5.89 7.74
N ASP A 1044 -29.77 6.57 8.89
CA ASP A 1044 -28.67 6.46 9.85
C ASP A 1044 -29.09 6.46 11.31
N VAL A 1045 -28.23 5.84 12.13
CA VAL A 1045 -28.29 5.91 13.58
C VAL A 1045 -26.87 6.04 14.11
N THR A 1046 -26.67 6.93 15.09
CA THR A 1046 -25.41 7.01 15.83
C THR A 1046 -25.55 6.43 17.22
N VAL A 1047 -24.74 5.44 17.54
CA VAL A 1047 -24.60 4.84 18.87
C VAL A 1047 -23.41 5.49 19.58
N THR A 1048 -23.65 6.09 20.74
CA THR A 1048 -22.62 6.64 21.63
C THR A 1048 -22.42 5.69 22.80
N LEU A 1049 -21.20 5.22 23.00
CA LEU A 1049 -20.84 4.27 24.06
C LEU A 1049 -20.48 4.99 25.37
N SER A 1050 -20.35 4.25 26.47
CA SER A 1050 -19.72 4.73 27.70
C SER A 1050 -18.20 4.95 27.50
N GLU A 1051 -17.56 5.70 28.40
CA GLU A 1051 -16.10 5.92 28.37
C GLU A 1051 -15.30 4.61 28.54
N ASP A 1052 -15.86 3.64 29.28
CA ASP A 1052 -15.28 2.30 29.43
C ASP A 1052 -15.66 1.33 28.30
N LYS A 1053 -16.49 1.78 27.35
CA LYS A 1053 -16.93 1.03 26.15
C LYS A 1053 -17.70 -0.26 26.47
N THR A 1054 -18.24 -0.39 27.70
CA THR A 1054 -18.97 -1.58 28.13
C THR A 1054 -20.47 -1.49 27.85
N THR A 1055 -21.04 -0.28 27.75
CA THR A 1055 -22.47 -0.08 27.52
C THR A 1055 -22.73 1.02 26.48
N ILE A 1056 -23.97 1.08 26.00
CA ILE A 1056 -24.47 2.23 25.23
C ILE A 1056 -24.81 3.35 26.22
N ALA A 1057 -24.33 4.56 25.98
CA ALA A 1057 -24.70 5.76 26.74
C ALA A 1057 -25.90 6.47 26.11
N ALA A 1058 -25.91 6.60 24.79
CA ALA A 1058 -26.98 7.27 24.05
C ALA A 1058 -27.12 6.74 22.61
N VAL A 1059 -28.30 6.93 22.03
CA VAL A 1059 -28.56 6.67 20.61
C VAL A 1059 -29.20 7.91 20.00
N THR A 1060 -28.58 8.40 18.93
CA THR A 1060 -29.11 9.48 18.09
C THR A 1060 -29.77 8.86 16.87
N PHE A 1061 -31.09 9.03 16.78
CA PHE A 1061 -31.92 8.54 15.69
C PHE A 1061 -32.07 9.64 14.64
N SER A 1062 -31.85 9.31 13.36
CA SER A 1062 -31.99 10.24 12.25
C SER A 1062 -33.29 9.99 11.47
N MET A 1063 -33.84 11.06 10.90
CA MET A 1063 -35.02 11.04 10.04
C MET A 1063 -35.04 12.28 9.16
N HIS A 1064 -35.18 12.11 7.85
CA HIS A 1064 -35.30 13.23 6.89
C HIS A 1064 -34.21 14.32 7.07
N GLY A 1065 -32.96 13.92 7.32
CA GLY A 1065 -31.85 14.84 7.56
C GLY A 1065 -31.94 15.66 8.87
N LYS A 1066 -32.74 15.20 9.83
CA LYS A 1066 -32.91 15.73 11.19
C LYS A 1066 -32.66 14.59 12.19
N SER A 1067 -32.48 14.91 13.47
CA SER A 1067 -32.14 13.91 14.47
C SER A 1067 -32.56 14.28 15.89
N TYR A 1068 -32.67 13.28 16.75
CA TYR A 1068 -32.89 13.41 18.19
C TYR A 1068 -32.19 12.29 18.95
N THR A 1069 -31.84 12.56 20.21
CA THR A 1069 -31.05 11.65 21.03
C THR A 1069 -31.84 11.17 22.23
N ARG A 1070 -31.74 9.86 22.48
CA ARG A 1070 -32.32 9.18 23.64
C ARG A 1070 -31.18 8.58 24.47
N LEU A 1071 -31.30 8.66 25.79
CA LEU A 1071 -30.28 8.19 26.73
C LEU A 1071 -30.64 6.81 27.27
N ALA A 1072 -29.65 5.92 27.36
CA ALA A 1072 -29.84 4.60 27.96
C ALA A 1072 -30.28 4.72 29.43
N SER A 1073 -29.68 5.66 30.16
CA SER A 1073 -29.96 5.94 31.58
C SER A 1073 -31.40 6.41 31.85
N ARG A 1074 -32.13 6.84 30.83
CA ARG A 1074 -33.54 7.25 30.91
C ARG A 1074 -34.51 6.22 30.33
N GLY A 1075 -34.03 5.00 30.06
CA GLY A 1075 -34.82 3.98 29.35
C GLY A 1075 -35.28 4.47 27.98
N GLY A 1076 -34.45 5.27 27.31
CA GLY A 1076 -34.85 6.05 26.15
C GLY A 1076 -35.14 5.23 24.88
N PHE A 1077 -34.68 3.98 24.83
CA PHE A 1077 -34.80 3.03 23.73
C PHE A 1077 -34.69 1.58 24.26
N GLN A 1078 -35.16 0.60 23.49
CA GLN A 1078 -34.98 -0.81 23.80
C GLN A 1078 -33.59 -1.30 23.38
N VAL A 1079 -33.02 -2.23 24.15
CA VAL A 1079 -31.76 -2.90 23.81
C VAL A 1079 -32.01 -4.41 23.72
N GLU A 1080 -31.69 -4.99 22.58
CA GLU A 1080 -31.73 -6.43 22.32
C GLU A 1080 -30.41 -7.07 22.81
N ASN A 1081 -30.50 -8.22 23.47
CA ASN A 1081 -29.35 -8.98 23.97
C ASN A 1081 -28.36 -8.16 24.83
N GLY A 1082 -28.79 -7.03 25.39
CA GLY A 1082 -27.98 -6.16 26.24
C GLY A 1082 -27.02 -5.20 25.52
N THR A 1083 -26.74 -5.39 24.23
CA THR A 1083 -25.73 -4.60 23.48
C THR A 1083 -26.23 -4.00 22.18
N HIS A 1084 -27.35 -4.45 21.62
CA HIS A 1084 -27.83 -4.00 20.32
C HIS A 1084 -29.05 -3.08 20.47
N PRO A 1085 -28.93 -1.76 20.23
CA PRO A 1085 -30.09 -0.88 20.34
C PRO A 1085 -31.12 -1.24 19.26
N VAL A 1086 -32.40 -1.23 19.62
CA VAL A 1086 -33.49 -1.52 18.69
C VAL A 1086 -33.94 -0.24 17.99
N VAL A 1087 -33.98 -0.30 16.67
CA VAL A 1087 -34.46 0.79 15.80
C VAL A 1087 -35.72 0.31 15.10
N TYR A 1088 -36.82 1.02 15.29
CA TYR A 1088 -38.06 0.78 14.57
C TYR A 1088 -38.06 1.63 13.31
N VAL A 1089 -38.13 0.99 12.16
CA VAL A 1089 -38.06 1.64 10.85
C VAL A 1089 -39.47 2.05 10.42
N GLY A 1090 -39.61 3.31 9.99
CA GLY A 1090 -40.84 3.83 9.41
C GLY A 1090 -41.26 3.04 8.15
N LYS A 1091 -42.54 2.68 8.05
CA LYS A 1091 -43.08 1.79 7.00
C LYS A 1091 -42.79 2.25 5.55
N ASN A 1092 -42.85 3.54 5.28
CA ASN A 1092 -42.66 4.15 3.97
C ASN A 1092 -41.42 5.07 3.94
N SER A 1093 -41.20 5.90 4.98
CA SER A 1093 -40.11 6.88 4.99
C SER A 1093 -38.74 6.35 5.42
N HIS A 1094 -38.71 5.11 5.91
CA HIS A 1094 -37.51 4.47 6.50
C HIS A 1094 -36.89 5.19 7.72
N ALA A 1095 -37.49 6.29 8.18
CA ALA A 1095 -37.04 7.05 9.33
C ALA A 1095 -36.78 6.18 10.57
N ALA A 1096 -35.74 6.52 11.33
CA ALA A 1096 -35.35 5.76 12.52
C ALA A 1096 -36.14 6.21 13.77
N HIS A 1097 -36.80 5.26 14.43
CA HIS A 1097 -37.56 5.49 15.65
C HIS A 1097 -37.09 4.65 16.83
N TYR A 1098 -37.12 5.25 18.02
CA TYR A 1098 -36.78 4.57 19.29
C TYR A 1098 -37.84 3.57 19.78
N LYS A 1099 -39.06 3.62 19.24
CA LYS A 1099 -40.20 2.78 19.65
C LYS A 1099 -41.15 2.49 18.50
N GLN A 1100 -41.89 1.40 18.59
CA GLN A 1100 -43.06 1.11 17.73
C GLN A 1100 -44.21 2.13 17.91
N GLY A 1101 -45.19 2.11 17.01
CA GLY A 1101 -46.34 3.02 17.01
C GLY A 1101 -46.68 3.57 15.62
N GLY A 1102 -47.19 4.81 15.60
CA GLY A 1102 -47.78 5.45 14.43
C GLY A 1102 -49.30 5.51 14.55
N SER A 1103 -49.91 6.61 14.11
CA SER A 1103 -51.37 6.78 14.11
C SER A 1103 -52.00 6.36 12.78
N GLY A 1104 -51.23 6.31 11.70
CA GLY A 1104 -51.67 5.87 10.38
C GLY A 1104 -52.77 6.69 9.75
N VAL A 1105 -53.00 7.92 10.22
CA VAL A 1105 -54.01 8.82 9.64
C VAL A 1105 -53.50 9.32 8.30
N THR A 1106 -53.93 8.63 7.22
CA THR A 1106 -53.49 8.78 5.82
C THR A 1106 -51.98 8.59 5.64
N ASP A 1107 -51.56 7.93 4.56
CA ASP A 1107 -50.15 8.01 4.12
C ASP A 1107 -49.87 9.53 4.04
N ASN A 1108 -49.10 10.07 4.98
CA ASN A 1108 -48.67 11.46 4.99
C ASN A 1108 -47.16 11.47 5.24
N CYS A 1109 -46.44 12.42 4.63
CA CYS A 1109 -44.99 12.50 4.72
C CYS A 1109 -44.47 13.03 6.07
N LEU A 1110 -45.21 12.83 7.17
CA LEU A 1110 -44.84 13.20 8.53
C LEU A 1110 -44.25 11.97 9.25
N PRO A 1111 -42.93 11.93 9.51
CA PRO A 1111 -42.26 10.74 10.06
C PRO A 1111 -42.89 10.19 11.35
N TRP A 1112 -43.47 11.05 12.19
CA TRP A 1112 -43.97 10.64 13.50
C TRP A 1112 -45.27 9.84 13.46
N GLU A 1113 -46.11 10.09 12.47
CA GLU A 1113 -47.44 9.46 12.33
C GLU A 1113 -47.38 8.10 11.62
N GLU A 1114 -46.22 7.78 11.04
CA GLU A 1114 -45.99 6.58 10.26
C GLU A 1114 -46.02 5.29 11.09
N TYR A 1115 -46.63 4.25 10.51
CA TYR A 1115 -46.69 2.92 11.09
C TYR A 1115 -45.31 2.26 11.18
N ARG A 1116 -45.08 1.57 12.30
CA ARG A 1116 -43.85 0.86 12.62
C ARG A 1116 -44.15 -0.31 13.58
N ASN A 1117 -45.21 -1.05 13.25
CA ASN A 1117 -45.75 -2.13 14.06
C ASN A 1117 -45.09 -3.46 13.67
N ASN A 1118 -44.11 -3.90 14.46
CA ASN A 1118 -43.34 -5.12 14.22
C ASN A 1118 -44.07 -6.40 14.67
N SER A 1119 -45.34 -6.56 14.28
CA SER A 1119 -46.16 -7.71 14.69
C SER A 1119 -45.70 -9.05 14.10
N THR A 1120 -44.98 -9.01 12.97
CA THR A 1120 -44.45 -10.19 12.28
C THR A 1120 -43.08 -10.64 12.77
N GLY A 1121 -42.41 -9.84 13.62
CA GLY A 1121 -41.04 -10.11 14.07
C GLY A 1121 -39.96 -9.89 12.99
N THR A 1122 -40.32 -9.31 11.85
CA THR A 1122 -39.39 -9.03 10.74
C THR A 1122 -38.26 -8.08 11.18
N HIS A 1123 -37.01 -8.49 11.05
CA HIS A 1123 -35.86 -7.70 11.52
C HIS A 1123 -34.59 -7.94 10.70
N LEU A 1124 -33.69 -6.96 10.71
CA LEU A 1124 -32.32 -7.06 10.21
C LEU A 1124 -31.34 -7.00 11.39
N ASP A 1125 -30.48 -8.00 11.49
CA ASP A 1125 -29.33 -8.03 12.39
C ASP A 1125 -28.12 -7.39 11.69
N SER A 1126 -27.94 -6.08 11.91
CA SER A 1126 -27.01 -5.26 11.14
C SER A 1126 -25.53 -5.64 11.28
N TRP A 1127 -25.18 -6.42 12.30
CA TRP A 1127 -23.81 -6.88 12.51
C TRP A 1127 -23.39 -8.06 11.62
N LEU A 1128 -24.32 -8.66 10.86
CA LEU A 1128 -24.02 -9.82 10.00
C LEU A 1128 -23.19 -9.47 8.76
N ASN A 1129 -23.26 -8.24 8.27
CA ASN A 1129 -22.47 -7.75 7.14
C ASN A 1129 -22.13 -6.27 7.33
N LEU A 1130 -20.94 -5.99 7.89
CA LEU A 1130 -20.48 -4.63 8.19
C LEU A 1130 -19.44 -4.17 7.18
N VAL A 1131 -19.68 -3.02 6.55
CA VAL A 1131 -18.77 -2.42 5.58
C VAL A 1131 -18.28 -1.07 6.10
N SER A 1132 -16.97 -0.90 6.24
CA SER A 1132 -16.40 0.35 6.72
C SER A 1132 -16.36 1.41 5.63
N LEU A 1133 -17.01 2.55 5.88
CA LEU A 1133 -16.97 3.71 5.00
C LEU A 1133 -15.67 4.51 5.10
N ASP A 1134 -14.77 4.15 6.01
CA ASP A 1134 -13.45 4.75 6.15
C ASP A 1134 -12.42 4.07 5.22
N THR A 1135 -12.77 2.93 4.63
CA THR A 1135 -11.96 2.20 3.65
C THR A 1135 -12.42 2.45 2.20
N GLY A 1136 -11.77 1.81 1.23
CA GLY A 1136 -12.21 1.77 -0.17
C GLY A 1136 -12.85 0.42 -0.52
N ALA A 1137 -13.58 -0.19 0.41
CA ALA A 1137 -14.10 -1.56 0.27
C ALA A 1137 -15.03 -1.75 -0.93
N GLU A 1138 -15.78 -0.71 -1.31
CA GLU A 1138 -16.70 -0.74 -2.44
C GLU A 1138 -16.48 0.50 -3.33
N PRO A 1139 -16.53 0.34 -4.68
CA PRO A 1139 -16.33 1.43 -5.62
C PRO A 1139 -17.15 2.71 -5.32
N TRP A 1140 -18.43 2.56 -4.93
CA TRP A 1140 -19.28 3.72 -4.65
C TRP A 1140 -18.78 4.56 -3.47
N ILE A 1141 -18.12 3.96 -2.46
CA ILE A 1141 -17.58 4.66 -1.27
C ILE A 1141 -16.54 5.68 -1.72
N MET A 1142 -15.70 5.28 -2.67
CA MET A 1142 -14.71 6.18 -3.25
C MET A 1142 -15.38 7.25 -4.10
N ALA A 1143 -16.42 6.91 -4.88
CA ALA A 1143 -17.20 7.94 -5.60
C ALA A 1143 -17.83 8.96 -4.64
N ASP A 1144 -18.33 8.52 -3.48
CA ASP A 1144 -19.10 9.30 -2.53
C ASP A 1144 -18.24 10.39 -1.86
N ARG A 1145 -16.93 10.16 -1.73
CA ARG A 1145 -15.98 11.10 -1.10
C ARG A 1145 -15.64 12.32 -1.96
N ILE A 1146 -15.92 12.25 -3.26
CA ILE A 1146 -15.26 13.09 -4.26
C ILE A 1146 -16.25 13.74 -5.20
N ASN A 1147 -17.26 12.98 -5.61
CA ASN A 1147 -18.30 13.40 -6.51
C ASN A 1147 -19.59 13.59 -5.72
N ASN A 1148 -20.28 14.70 -5.96
CA ASN A 1148 -21.67 14.85 -5.55
C ASN A 1148 -22.56 14.14 -6.58
N PHE A 1149 -22.44 12.81 -6.68
CA PHE A 1149 -23.29 12.04 -7.57
C PHE A 1149 -24.68 11.86 -6.94
N ALA A 1150 -25.71 11.92 -7.78
CA ALA A 1150 -27.07 11.61 -7.35
C ALA A 1150 -27.28 10.09 -7.41
N TRP A 1151 -27.94 9.52 -6.41
CA TRP A 1151 -28.26 8.10 -6.35
C TRP A 1151 -29.40 7.70 -7.31
N GLY A 1152 -29.22 7.98 -8.61
CA GLY A 1152 -30.23 7.82 -9.67
C GLY A 1152 -30.89 9.14 -10.08
N TYR A 1153 -31.81 9.08 -11.04
CA TYR A 1153 -32.40 10.26 -11.72
C TYR A 1153 -33.10 11.27 -10.79
N ASN A 1154 -33.72 10.81 -9.71
CA ASN A 1154 -34.34 11.67 -8.69
C ASN A 1154 -33.88 11.30 -7.27
N GLY A 1155 -32.71 10.69 -7.12
CA GLY A 1155 -32.26 10.19 -5.83
C GLY A 1155 -31.74 11.29 -4.89
N VAL A 1156 -31.63 10.97 -3.59
CA VAL A 1156 -31.11 11.97 -2.63
C VAL A 1156 -29.63 12.23 -2.84
N ASN A 1157 -29.17 13.41 -2.43
CA ASN A 1157 -27.78 13.83 -2.47
C ASN A 1157 -27.06 13.59 -1.13
N THR A 1158 -27.50 12.55 -0.40
CA THR A 1158 -26.90 12.19 0.89
C THR A 1158 -25.61 11.41 0.63
N HIS A 1159 -24.51 11.89 1.22
CA HIS A 1159 -23.17 11.31 1.07
C HIS A 1159 -22.67 10.77 2.41
N PRO A 1160 -22.91 9.48 2.72
CA PRO A 1160 -22.63 8.92 4.04
C PRO A 1160 -21.13 9.01 4.40
N THR A 1161 -20.21 8.90 3.45
CA THR A 1161 -18.75 8.99 3.71
C THR A 1161 -18.31 10.35 4.23
N ARG A 1162 -19.09 11.41 3.94
CA ARG A 1162 -18.84 12.79 4.37
C ARG A 1162 -19.68 13.21 5.57
N SER A 1163 -20.59 12.34 5.99
CA SER A 1163 -21.57 12.60 7.05
C SER A 1163 -21.30 11.72 8.28
N GLY A 1164 -20.02 11.46 8.56
CA GLY A 1164 -19.60 10.67 9.70
C GLY A 1164 -19.96 11.29 11.06
N PRO A 1165 -19.82 10.51 12.16
CA PRO A 1165 -20.02 11.03 13.49
C PRO A 1165 -18.99 12.12 13.81
N SER A 1166 -19.33 13.03 14.73
CA SER A 1166 -18.39 14.06 15.22
C SER A 1166 -18.49 14.22 16.73
N CYS A 1167 -17.41 14.64 17.39
CA CYS A 1167 -17.42 14.92 18.83
C CYS A 1167 -18.28 16.14 19.21
N ARG A 1168 -18.74 16.92 18.23
CA ARG A 1168 -19.55 18.13 18.42
C ARG A 1168 -21.00 17.99 17.94
N MET A 1169 -21.49 16.77 17.74
CA MET A 1169 -22.89 16.59 17.34
C MET A 1169 -23.86 17.09 18.43
N ASN A 1170 -24.98 17.64 17.98
CA ASN A 1170 -26.05 18.10 18.86
C ASN A 1170 -27.00 16.94 19.18
N ALA A 1171 -27.56 16.96 20.39
CA ALA A 1171 -28.53 15.98 20.85
C ALA A 1171 -29.82 16.02 20.01
N ALA A 1172 -30.15 17.16 19.42
CA ALA A 1172 -31.22 17.28 18.43
C ALA A 1172 -30.84 18.26 17.32
N ASN A 1173 -31.26 17.95 16.10
CA ASN A 1173 -31.33 18.88 14.97
C ASN A 1173 -32.74 18.80 14.39
N TRP A 1174 -33.45 19.92 14.32
CA TRP A 1174 -34.89 19.95 14.04
C TRP A 1174 -35.28 21.03 13.02
N SER A 1175 -36.49 20.92 12.47
CA SER A 1175 -37.15 21.97 11.70
C SER A 1175 -38.62 22.06 12.12
N ALA A 1176 -39.35 23.08 11.65
CA ALA A 1176 -40.78 23.20 11.93
C ALA A 1176 -41.59 21.97 11.44
N ASN A 1177 -41.15 21.36 10.32
CA ASN A 1177 -41.82 20.20 9.73
C ASN A 1177 -41.37 18.86 10.35
N VAL A 1178 -40.19 18.83 10.98
CA VAL A 1178 -39.65 17.65 11.65
C VAL A 1178 -39.15 18.08 13.04
N PRO A 1179 -40.06 18.26 14.02
CA PRO A 1179 -39.75 18.83 15.34
C PRO A 1179 -39.11 17.78 16.26
N THR A 1180 -37.95 17.24 15.87
CA THR A 1180 -37.25 16.17 16.60
C THR A 1180 -36.88 16.55 18.03
N TRP A 1181 -36.78 17.85 18.34
CA TRP A 1181 -36.53 18.36 19.67
C TRP A 1181 -37.55 17.88 20.73
N TRP A 1182 -38.82 17.65 20.37
CA TRP A 1182 -39.86 17.10 21.27
C TRP A 1182 -39.61 15.65 21.69
N HIS A 1183 -38.74 14.95 20.97
CA HIS A 1183 -38.44 13.54 21.22
C HIS A 1183 -37.04 13.31 21.79
N SER A 1184 -36.17 14.32 21.72
CA SER A 1184 -34.85 14.31 22.36
C SER A 1184 -34.98 14.40 23.88
N GLN A 1185 -33.97 13.94 24.62
CA GLN A 1185 -33.97 13.95 26.08
C GLN A 1185 -32.90 14.87 26.65
N CYS A 1186 -33.21 15.48 27.79
CA CYS A 1186 -32.24 16.24 28.59
C CYS A 1186 -31.11 15.35 29.12
N LYS A 1187 -29.98 15.97 29.47
CA LYS A 1187 -28.82 15.27 30.04
C LYS A 1187 -29.22 14.43 31.26
N ALA A 1188 -28.56 13.30 31.46
CA ALA A 1188 -28.80 12.45 32.63
C ALA A 1188 -28.65 13.26 33.94
N GLY A 1189 -29.61 13.09 34.85
CA GLY A 1189 -29.68 13.83 36.12
C GLY A 1189 -30.42 15.17 36.06
N ASP A 1190 -30.57 15.78 34.87
CA ASP A 1190 -31.28 17.06 34.72
C ASP A 1190 -32.81 16.89 34.67
N ARG A 1191 -33.56 17.93 35.00
CA ARG A 1191 -35.03 17.89 34.89
C ARG A 1191 -35.46 18.25 33.46
N ASP A 1192 -36.40 17.47 32.96
CA ASP A 1192 -37.06 17.65 31.67
C ASP A 1192 -38.50 18.12 31.95
N ASP A 1193 -38.89 19.29 31.44
CA ASP A 1193 -40.25 19.85 31.61
C ASP A 1193 -41.13 19.72 30.36
N GLY A 1194 -40.65 19.02 29.33
CA GLY A 1194 -41.33 18.87 28.03
C GLY A 1194 -41.13 20.04 27.05
N THR A 1195 -40.50 21.15 27.48
CA THR A 1195 -40.22 22.33 26.64
C THR A 1195 -38.77 22.78 26.68
N THR A 1196 -38.09 22.59 27.83
CA THR A 1196 -36.70 22.94 28.09
C THR A 1196 -36.08 21.99 29.12
N CYS A 1197 -34.75 22.00 29.17
CA CYS A 1197 -33.96 21.24 30.11
C CYS A 1197 -33.43 22.13 31.22
N HIS A 1198 -33.50 21.64 32.46
CA HIS A 1198 -33.07 22.36 33.65
C HIS A 1198 -31.96 21.60 34.35
N SER A 1199 -30.81 22.25 34.55
CA SER A 1199 -29.66 21.64 35.22
C SER A 1199 -30.02 21.20 36.64
N ALA A 1200 -29.59 19.99 37.02
CA ALA A 1200 -29.76 19.48 38.38
C ALA A 1200 -29.20 20.45 39.44
N CYS A 1201 -29.89 20.56 40.58
CA CYS A 1201 -29.38 21.33 41.71
C CYS A 1201 -28.11 20.70 42.30
N ARG A 1202 -27.22 21.56 42.82
CA ARG A 1202 -26.05 21.12 43.58
C ARG A 1202 -26.51 20.34 44.81
N SER A 1203 -25.69 19.39 45.26
CA SER A 1203 -25.95 18.65 46.50
C SER A 1203 -26.27 19.62 47.66
N GLY A 1204 -27.32 19.31 48.42
CA GLY A 1204 -27.82 20.15 49.52
C GLY A 1204 -28.80 21.27 49.11
N TYR A 1205 -29.13 21.42 47.82
CA TYR A 1205 -30.13 22.35 47.32
C TYR A 1205 -31.36 21.60 46.78
N THR A 1206 -32.54 22.13 47.07
CA THR A 1206 -33.82 21.63 46.56
C THR A 1206 -34.20 22.37 45.28
N ASP A 1207 -34.67 21.63 44.28
CA ASP A 1207 -35.23 22.19 43.05
C ASP A 1207 -36.61 22.80 43.32
N MET A 1208 -36.75 24.10 43.04
CA MET A 1208 -37.96 24.89 43.22
C MET A 1208 -38.58 25.33 41.88
N GLY A 1209 -38.25 24.66 40.77
CA GLY A 1209 -38.69 25.06 39.43
C GLY A 1209 -37.59 25.79 38.69
N LEU A 1210 -37.50 27.11 38.83
CA LEU A 1210 -36.49 27.94 38.15
C LEU A 1210 -35.24 28.22 39.01
N THR A 1211 -35.25 27.77 40.26
CA THR A 1211 -34.21 28.06 41.24
C THR A 1211 -33.86 26.82 42.07
N CYS A 1212 -32.66 26.82 42.61
CA CYS A 1212 -32.17 25.85 43.59
C CYS A 1212 -32.02 26.56 44.93
N THR A 1213 -32.69 26.06 45.97
CA THR A 1213 -32.68 26.67 47.31
C THR A 1213 -32.16 25.68 48.33
N ASN A 1214 -31.15 26.05 49.13
CA ASN A 1214 -30.84 25.32 50.34
C ASN A 1214 -31.82 25.79 51.43
N TRP A 1215 -32.36 24.88 52.24
CA TRP A 1215 -33.30 25.23 53.33
C TRP A 1215 -32.58 25.34 54.68
N SER A 1216 -31.32 25.82 54.65
CA SER A 1216 -30.51 25.98 55.85
C SER A 1216 -30.95 27.21 56.63
N ILE A 1217 -31.35 27.03 57.89
CA ILE A 1217 -31.76 28.12 58.79
C ILE A 1217 -30.62 29.11 59.12
N THR A 1218 -29.36 28.73 58.89
CA THR A 1218 -28.18 29.58 59.13
C THR A 1218 -27.53 30.11 57.84
N SER A 1219 -27.97 29.64 56.66
CA SER A 1219 -27.32 29.97 55.39
C SER A 1219 -28.25 29.84 54.18
N LEU A 1220 -29.51 30.29 54.32
CA LEU A 1220 -30.52 30.26 53.26
C LEU A 1220 -29.96 30.91 52.00
N HIS A 1221 -29.76 30.11 50.97
CA HIS A 1221 -29.17 30.53 49.71
C HIS A 1221 -29.97 29.98 48.54
N THR A 1222 -30.27 30.84 47.59
CA THR A 1222 -30.99 30.51 46.36
C THR A 1222 -30.19 30.96 45.15
N TYR A 1223 -30.07 30.11 44.14
CA TYR A 1223 -29.46 30.47 42.86
C TYR A 1223 -30.33 29.98 41.68
N GLY A 1224 -30.24 30.65 40.55
CA GLY A 1224 -30.98 30.29 39.34
C GLY A 1224 -30.48 29.00 38.70
N GLN A 1225 -31.38 28.13 38.24
CA GLN A 1225 -31.00 26.96 37.46
C GLN A 1225 -30.55 27.37 36.06
N ASN A 1226 -29.62 26.60 35.49
CA ASN A 1226 -29.22 26.79 34.09
C ASN A 1226 -30.24 26.09 33.19
N ILE A 1227 -30.90 26.87 32.33
CA ILE A 1227 -31.92 26.39 31.40
C ILE A 1227 -31.27 26.28 30.02
N TYR A 1228 -31.43 25.12 29.39
CA TYR A 1228 -30.92 24.86 28.04
C TYR A 1228 -31.94 24.11 27.19
N ARG A 1229 -31.71 24.09 25.88
CA ARG A 1229 -32.61 23.48 24.89
C ARG A 1229 -32.16 22.05 24.56
N TYR A 1230 -33.05 21.28 23.92
CA TYR A 1230 -32.81 19.89 23.53
C TYR A 1230 -31.75 19.68 22.43
N ASP A 1231 -31.25 20.76 21.83
CA ASP A 1231 -30.18 20.78 20.81
C ASP A 1231 -28.78 20.98 21.41
N TYR A 1232 -28.61 20.73 22.71
CA TYR A 1232 -27.31 20.79 23.37
C TYR A 1232 -26.28 19.87 22.70
N THR A 1233 -25.02 20.29 22.68
CA THR A 1233 -23.92 19.43 22.20
C THR A 1233 -23.77 18.21 23.11
N LEU A 1234 -23.76 17.01 22.52
CA LEU A 1234 -23.61 15.77 23.27
C LEU A 1234 -22.25 15.75 24.00
N PRO A 1235 -22.25 15.49 25.32
CA PRO A 1235 -21.01 15.37 26.09
C PRO A 1235 -20.05 14.34 25.48
N THR A 1236 -18.75 14.58 25.63
CA THR A 1236 -17.67 13.64 25.26
C THR A 1236 -17.20 12.82 26.47
N SER A 1237 -18.01 12.77 27.53
CA SER A 1237 -17.80 11.96 28.73
C SER A 1237 -19.15 11.41 29.21
N ASP A 1238 -19.12 10.47 30.16
CA ASP A 1238 -20.33 9.85 30.68
C ASP A 1238 -21.19 10.83 31.48
N ARG A 1239 -20.58 11.92 31.96
CA ARG A 1239 -21.26 12.99 32.70
C ARG A 1239 -22.32 13.67 31.82
N GLY A 1240 -23.58 13.47 32.20
CA GLY A 1240 -24.74 13.99 31.48
C GLY A 1240 -25.31 13.03 30.44
N LEU A 1241 -24.77 11.81 30.32
CA LEU A 1241 -25.32 10.74 29.49
C LEU A 1241 -25.72 9.52 30.35
N LEU A 1242 -24.96 9.22 31.41
CA LEU A 1242 -25.23 8.15 32.37
C LEU A 1242 -25.49 8.70 33.78
N ILE A 1243 -26.17 7.92 34.63
CA ILE A 1243 -26.44 8.23 36.05
C ILE A 1243 -25.42 7.46 36.89
N GLY A 1244 -24.43 8.16 37.45
CA GLY A 1244 -23.37 7.56 38.27
C GLY A 1244 -22.13 8.46 38.33
N ASP A 1245 -21.40 8.41 39.44
CA ASP A 1245 -20.25 9.29 39.78
C ASP A 1245 -19.12 9.17 38.73
N PRO A 1246 -18.56 10.27 38.19
CA PRO A 1246 -17.32 10.22 37.43
C PRO A 1246 -16.20 9.72 38.33
N ARG A 1247 -15.59 8.58 37.98
CA ARG A 1247 -14.27 8.26 38.52
C ARG A 1247 -13.23 9.19 37.93
#